data_AF-A0A182GLP9-F1
#
_entry.id   AF-A0A182GLP9-F1
#
_cell.length_a   1.000
_cell.length_b   1.000
_cell.length_c   1.000
_cell.angle_alpha   90.00
_cell.angle_beta   90.00
_cell.angle_gamma   90.00
#
_symmetry.space_group_name_H-M   'P 1'
#
loop_
_entity.id
_entity.type
_entity.pdbx_description
1 polymer ?
#
loop_
_entity_poly.entity_id
_entity_poly.type
_entity_poly.pdbx_seq_one_letter_code
_entity_poly.pdbx_strand_id
1 'polypeptide(L)'
;MAATMADFHQGPYSRGGKRTDRSSIIFREDDDDRDSFAARFNLDTDDMEYEQDNGNDTLIPKLVLTRDEEQNYIALPDKEGTFGAVSRMAVLESRVDSSKFEAAEFVKFHFYARSNNYQPVELRYDQIRFLPDHHGFNEKLPTKILIHGWLGGSDSEVIEPLAKDFLEQGNFNVIAVDWEKGARTLLYPVARYRVAKVAELVAAVINQLLGFGQTSDQIGIIGHSLGAHIAGLAGKKANKKVGFIVGLDPAAPLFRLKKPAERLSNSDAHYVEVIHTNGKGLGIFGNIGNTDFYPNGGSSQPGCGWNLSCSHQRAVDYFKESLKSKNYFANRCSDVNELNSNCSLGRATMGDESLITFFDNDDDELSIANGTQSADLDDMEYEQDNEGDTLIPQLRMSHELQENYITLPDKEGDFQIMPRMAVRESRHNSSQYDAAKYVRFRFYSSSNQSTELGYDQIHTLLFDHGFNVLLPTVILVHGWLGSSESEVIEPLARELLEHTNLNVLAVDWEKGASTLLYPVARYRVPKVGKLVAAVIDRFLDYGQTPEQIGIVGHSLGAHIAGIAGKNTRRKIACIVALDPASPLFRLKKPAKRLADTDAQYVEVIHTNGKALGIFARIGVADFYPNGGAKQPGCGWNISCSHQRAVDYFKESLKMRNYFAQRCTDEKGLDSNCSLGVASLGGFRALGSRGKPRGVYYTRTAEDKPFLRDE
;
A
#
# COMPACT_ATOMS: atom_id res chain seq x y z
N MET A 1 -1.04 -35.00 57.57
CA MET A 1 -0.20 -34.62 58.72
C MET A 1 1.21 -34.35 58.23
N ALA A 2 1.97 -33.52 58.94
CA ALA A 2 3.27 -33.00 58.49
C ALA A 2 4.46 -33.92 58.84
N ALA A 3 5.53 -33.81 58.06
CA ALA A 3 6.96 -33.90 58.43
C ALA A 3 7.75 -33.41 57.19
N THR A 4 8.69 -32.44 57.14
CA THR A 4 9.71 -31.83 58.04
C THR A 4 10.93 -32.69 58.41
N MET A 5 12.10 -32.25 57.90
CA MET A 5 13.47 -32.46 58.46
C MET A 5 13.98 -33.92 58.54
N ALA A 6 15.27 -34.27 58.67
CA ALA A 6 16.59 -33.71 58.31
C ALA A 6 17.62 -34.88 58.50
N ASP A 7 18.94 -34.84 58.29
CA ASP A 7 19.95 -33.86 57.85
C ASP A 7 21.19 -34.65 57.30
N PHE A 8 22.31 -34.00 56.92
CA PHE A 8 23.67 -34.26 57.46
C PHE A 8 24.81 -33.47 56.75
N HIS A 9 25.89 -33.22 57.50
CA HIS A 9 26.91 -32.17 57.29
C HIS A 9 28.20 -32.57 56.53
N GLN A 10 28.83 -31.55 55.90
CA GLN A 10 30.29 -31.18 55.80
C GLN A 10 31.33 -32.28 55.41
N GLY A 11 32.38 -32.05 54.61
CA GLY A 11 33.04 -30.90 53.94
C GLY A 11 34.46 -31.36 53.48
N PRO A 12 35.48 -30.50 53.26
CA PRO A 12 35.62 -29.31 52.40
C PRO A 12 36.75 -29.45 51.32
N TYR A 13 36.82 -28.56 50.32
CA TYR A 13 38.05 -27.87 49.79
C TYR A 13 37.91 -27.27 48.36
N SER A 14 37.80 -25.93 48.31
CA SER A 14 38.39 -24.97 47.36
C SER A 14 38.42 -25.13 45.82
N ARG A 15 37.83 -24.09 45.17
CA ARG A 15 38.29 -23.33 43.96
C ARG A 15 38.21 -23.98 42.56
N GLY A 16 37.30 -23.43 41.74
CA GLY A 16 37.54 -23.26 40.29
C GLY A 16 36.30 -23.15 39.40
N GLY A 17 36.02 -21.95 38.87
CA GLY A 17 35.31 -21.75 37.58
C GLY A 17 33.81 -22.10 37.49
N LYS A 18 32.96 -21.09 37.33
CA LYS A 18 31.57 -21.28 36.88
C LYS A 18 31.53 -21.67 35.40
N ARG A 19 30.79 -22.74 35.07
CA ARG A 19 29.90 -22.76 33.90
C ARG A 19 28.68 -23.61 34.24
N THR A 20 27.51 -22.99 34.23
CA THR A 20 26.22 -23.66 34.39
C THR A 20 25.80 -24.24 33.06
N ASP A 21 25.65 -25.56 32.99
CA ASP A 21 25.04 -26.22 31.83
C ASP A 21 23.61 -25.73 31.66
N ARG A 22 23.32 -25.12 30.51
CA ARG A 22 21.95 -25.00 30.01
C ARG A 22 21.70 -26.26 29.20
N SER A 23 20.73 -27.06 29.64
CA SER A 23 20.29 -28.27 28.94
C SER A 23 19.71 -27.92 27.56
N SER A 24 20.56 -27.93 26.54
CA SER A 24 20.15 -27.89 25.15
C SER A 24 19.58 -29.25 24.75
N ILE A 25 18.32 -29.27 24.31
CA ILE A 25 17.70 -30.48 23.75
C ILE A 25 18.21 -30.60 22.30
N ILE A 26 19.38 -31.21 22.14
CA ILE A 26 20.00 -31.49 20.85
C ILE A 26 19.61 -32.90 20.43
N PHE A 27 18.62 -33.02 19.56
CA PHE A 27 18.45 -34.23 18.74
C PHE A 27 19.45 -34.16 17.59
N ARG A 28 20.32 -35.18 17.46
CA ARG A 28 21.22 -35.34 16.32
C ARG A 28 20.49 -36.07 15.21
N GLU A 29 20.44 -35.46 14.03
CA GLU A 29 20.05 -36.10 12.77
C GLU A 29 21.01 -35.66 11.67
N ASP A 30 21.43 -36.63 10.85
CA ASP A 30 22.32 -36.43 9.71
C ASP A 30 21.54 -35.77 8.55
N ASP A 31 22.22 -35.01 7.69
CA ASP A 31 21.55 -34.13 6.72
C ASP A 31 20.76 -34.86 5.61
N ASP A 32 21.08 -36.14 5.31
CA ASP A 32 20.45 -36.93 4.24
C ASP A 32 18.94 -37.24 4.45
N ASP A 33 18.42 -37.19 5.69
CA ASP A 33 17.02 -37.57 5.98
C ASP A 33 16.00 -36.43 5.79
N ARG A 34 16.44 -35.17 5.65
CA ARG A 34 15.52 -34.00 5.64
C ARG A 34 14.73 -33.88 4.34
N ASP A 35 15.42 -33.97 3.21
CA ASP A 35 14.79 -33.93 1.88
C ASP A 35 13.90 -35.16 1.68
N SER A 36 14.32 -36.31 2.21
CA SER A 36 13.55 -37.55 2.27
C SER A 36 12.24 -37.37 3.06
N PHE A 37 12.28 -36.75 4.25
CA PHE A 37 11.09 -36.48 5.06
C PHE A 37 10.15 -35.46 4.40
N ALA A 38 10.66 -34.33 3.92
CA ALA A 38 9.87 -33.29 3.27
C ALA A 38 9.15 -33.83 2.01
N ALA A 39 9.87 -34.56 1.16
CA ALA A 39 9.30 -35.22 -0.02
C ALA A 39 8.26 -36.29 0.33
N ARG A 40 8.50 -37.10 1.37
CA ARG A 40 7.59 -38.17 1.82
C ARG A 40 6.23 -37.65 2.30
N PHE A 41 6.17 -36.42 2.82
CA PHE A 41 4.95 -35.80 3.31
C PHE A 41 4.44 -34.64 2.46
N ASN A 42 5.05 -34.41 1.28
CA ASN A 42 4.74 -33.30 0.36
C ASN A 42 4.70 -31.93 1.09
N LEU A 43 5.66 -31.72 1.98
CA LEU A 43 5.77 -30.51 2.80
C LEU A 43 6.56 -29.45 2.06
N ASP A 44 5.94 -28.28 1.89
CA ASP A 44 6.57 -27.09 1.33
C ASP A 44 7.83 -26.69 2.14
N THR A 45 8.96 -26.66 1.45
CA THR A 45 10.30 -26.34 1.99
C THR A 45 10.51 -24.86 2.29
N ASP A 46 9.61 -23.98 1.84
CA ASP A 46 9.74 -22.52 1.96
C ASP A 46 10.11 -22.05 3.37
N ASP A 47 9.62 -22.70 4.43
CA ASP A 47 9.89 -22.29 5.83
C ASP A 47 11.35 -22.42 6.25
N MET A 48 12.18 -23.10 5.45
CA MET A 48 13.63 -23.14 5.67
C MET A 48 14.33 -21.81 5.29
N GLU A 49 13.69 -20.94 4.51
CA GLU A 49 14.24 -19.63 4.08
C GLU A 49 13.80 -18.45 4.98
N TYR A 50 13.10 -18.74 6.07
CA TYR A 50 12.51 -17.76 7.01
C TYR A 50 13.48 -16.64 7.46
N GLU A 51 14.75 -16.95 7.69
CA GLU A 51 15.76 -15.98 8.14
C GLU A 51 16.31 -15.09 6.99
N GLN A 52 16.27 -15.57 5.74
CA GLN A 52 16.72 -14.79 4.58
C GLN A 52 15.65 -13.80 4.11
N ASP A 53 14.38 -14.22 4.18
CA ASP A 53 13.24 -13.43 3.71
C ASP A 53 12.97 -12.16 4.53
N ASN A 54 13.27 -12.21 5.84
CA ASN A 54 12.97 -11.14 6.80
C ASN A 54 14.10 -10.10 7.00
N GLY A 55 15.28 -10.31 6.39
CA GLY A 55 16.35 -9.30 6.32
C GLY A 55 16.81 -8.75 7.68
N ASN A 56 17.12 -7.45 7.72
CA ASN A 56 17.46 -6.72 8.95
C ASN A 56 16.21 -6.32 9.78
N ASP A 57 15.01 -6.49 9.23
CA ASP A 57 13.79 -5.87 9.77
C ASP A 57 13.25 -6.65 10.97
N THR A 58 13.37 -7.98 10.95
CA THR A 58 13.02 -8.84 12.10
C THR A 58 14.29 -9.32 12.80
N LEU A 59 14.86 -8.49 13.68
CA LEU A 59 15.98 -8.86 14.55
C LEU A 59 15.52 -9.87 15.63
N ILE A 60 15.37 -11.13 15.24
CA ILE A 60 15.37 -12.26 16.16
C ILE A 60 16.69 -12.19 16.95
N PRO A 61 16.69 -12.29 18.28
CA PRO A 61 17.92 -12.27 19.06
C PRO A 61 18.89 -13.34 18.56
N LYS A 62 20.00 -12.93 17.95
CA LYS A 62 20.99 -13.85 17.38
C LYS A 62 21.56 -14.76 18.47
N LEU A 63 21.08 -16.00 18.51
CA LEU A 63 21.83 -17.09 19.11
C LEU A 63 23.15 -17.21 18.36
N VAL A 64 24.26 -17.30 19.10
CA VAL A 64 25.58 -17.57 18.50
C VAL A 64 25.62 -19.07 18.21
N LEU A 65 25.14 -19.42 17.02
CA LEU A 65 25.19 -20.77 16.47
C LEU A 65 26.46 -20.93 15.62
N THR A 66 26.95 -22.16 15.52
CA THR A 66 27.95 -22.52 14.50
C THR A 66 27.27 -22.61 13.13
N ARG A 67 28.06 -22.54 12.04
CA ARG A 67 27.53 -22.58 10.66
C ARG A 67 26.67 -23.83 10.40
N ASP A 68 27.07 -24.97 10.96
CA ASP A 68 26.34 -26.23 10.83
C ASP A 68 25.03 -26.19 11.66
N GLU A 69 25.02 -25.49 12.79
CA GLU A 69 23.81 -25.27 13.58
C GLU A 69 22.83 -24.28 12.92
N GLU A 70 23.31 -23.22 12.24
CA GLU A 70 22.47 -22.29 11.46
C GLU A 70 21.71 -23.02 10.33
N GLN A 71 22.33 -24.03 9.72
CA GLN A 71 21.70 -24.88 8.69
C GLN A 71 20.67 -25.85 9.27
N ASN A 72 20.74 -26.18 10.56
CA ASN A 72 20.05 -27.33 11.14
C ASN A 72 18.99 -26.95 12.19
N TYR A 73 19.10 -25.75 12.79
CA TYR A 73 18.22 -25.22 13.82
C TYR A 73 17.66 -23.85 13.44
N ILE A 74 16.56 -23.46 14.09
CA ILE A 74 15.93 -22.14 14.01
C ILE A 74 15.76 -21.60 15.43
N ALA A 75 16.03 -20.31 15.63
CA ALA A 75 15.80 -19.62 16.89
C ALA A 75 14.29 -19.37 17.11
N LEU A 76 13.69 -20.02 18.12
CA LEU A 76 12.26 -19.89 18.44
C LEU A 76 12.03 -19.66 19.94
N PRO A 77 10.93 -18.99 20.32
CA PRO A 77 10.63 -18.72 21.72
C PRO A 77 10.16 -19.98 22.48
N ASP A 78 10.61 -20.11 23.72
CA ASP A 78 10.04 -20.98 24.74
C ASP A 78 8.88 -20.30 25.48
N LYS A 79 8.25 -21.04 26.39
CA LYS A 79 7.08 -20.57 27.16
C LYS A 79 7.38 -19.46 28.16
N GLU A 80 8.65 -19.26 28.50
CA GLU A 80 9.14 -18.13 29.29
C GLU A 80 9.36 -16.87 28.40
N GLY A 81 9.36 -17.03 27.08
CA GLY A 81 9.64 -15.99 26.08
C GLY A 81 11.13 -15.77 25.85
N THR A 82 11.96 -16.76 26.15
CA THR A 82 13.39 -16.79 25.81
C THR A 82 13.59 -17.55 24.50
N PHE A 83 14.54 -17.13 23.67
CA PHE A 83 14.84 -17.84 22.44
C PHE A 83 15.76 -19.05 22.69
N GLY A 84 15.36 -20.21 22.17
CA GLY A 84 16.13 -21.45 22.12
C GLY A 84 16.30 -21.95 20.69
N ALA A 85 17.29 -22.82 20.47
CA ALA A 85 17.46 -23.52 19.19
C ALA A 85 16.47 -24.71 19.12
N VAL A 86 15.68 -24.76 18.05
CA VAL A 86 14.75 -25.85 17.72
C VAL A 86 15.17 -26.43 16.38
N SER A 87 15.29 -27.75 16.26
CA SER A 87 15.72 -28.35 14.98
C SER A 87 14.69 -28.11 13.89
N ARG A 88 15.14 -27.93 12.64
CA ARG A 88 14.26 -27.75 11.47
C ARG A 88 13.31 -28.94 11.31
N MET A 89 13.76 -30.14 11.65
CA MET A 89 12.93 -31.35 11.68
C MET A 89 11.78 -31.24 12.71
N ALA A 90 12.01 -30.78 13.93
CA ALA A 90 10.94 -30.56 14.91
C ALA A 90 9.93 -29.48 14.45
N VAL A 91 10.34 -28.51 13.64
CA VAL A 91 9.43 -27.54 12.99
C VAL A 91 8.58 -28.23 11.92
N LEU A 92 9.15 -29.12 11.11
CA LEU A 92 8.40 -29.92 10.12
C LEU A 92 7.44 -30.92 10.78
N GLU A 93 7.86 -31.62 11.84
CA GLU A 93 6.97 -32.49 12.63
C GLU A 93 5.78 -31.73 13.22
N SER A 94 6.01 -30.48 13.65
CA SER A 94 4.95 -29.60 14.15
C SER A 94 3.86 -29.29 13.11
N ARG A 95 4.19 -29.30 11.80
CA ARG A 95 3.18 -29.24 10.73
C ARG A 95 2.30 -30.50 10.73
N VAL A 96 2.90 -31.68 10.90
CA VAL A 96 2.21 -32.98 10.93
C VAL A 96 1.36 -33.18 12.19
N ASP A 97 1.74 -32.59 13.32
CA ASP A 97 0.85 -32.46 14.49
C ASP A 97 -0.35 -31.55 14.16
N SER A 98 -0.08 -30.33 13.67
CA SER A 98 -1.11 -29.32 13.38
C SER A 98 -2.14 -29.77 12.32
N SER A 99 -1.78 -30.68 11.42
CA SER A 99 -2.71 -31.21 10.42
C SER A 99 -3.86 -32.00 11.06
N LYS A 100 -3.66 -32.56 12.27
CA LYS A 100 -4.67 -33.31 13.05
C LYS A 100 -5.57 -32.42 13.91
N PHE A 101 -5.29 -31.12 14.01
CA PHE A 101 -6.08 -30.20 14.83
C PHE A 101 -7.36 -29.77 14.10
N GLU A 102 -8.52 -30.10 14.65
CA GLU A 102 -9.82 -29.69 14.11
C GLU A 102 -10.38 -28.47 14.86
N ALA A 103 -10.32 -27.29 14.23
CA ALA A 103 -10.68 -26.04 14.89
C ALA A 103 -12.13 -26.03 15.39
N ALA A 104 -13.07 -26.60 14.62
CA ALA A 104 -14.50 -26.63 14.99
C ALA A 104 -14.81 -27.50 16.22
N GLU A 105 -13.94 -28.46 16.57
CA GLU A 105 -14.07 -29.29 17.78
C GLU A 105 -13.47 -28.60 19.01
N PHE A 106 -12.31 -27.95 18.83
CA PHE A 106 -11.45 -27.51 19.93
C PHE A 106 -11.50 -26.01 20.26
N VAL A 107 -12.05 -25.18 19.37
CA VAL A 107 -12.22 -23.74 19.60
C VAL A 107 -13.61 -23.47 20.19
N LYS A 108 -13.62 -22.70 21.28
CA LYS A 108 -14.81 -22.20 21.96
C LYS A 108 -14.98 -20.70 21.70
N PHE A 109 -16.20 -20.24 21.86
CA PHE A 109 -16.57 -18.84 21.78
C PHE A 109 -17.28 -18.44 23.06
N HIS A 110 -16.83 -17.36 23.70
CA HIS A 110 -17.45 -16.81 24.91
C HIS A 110 -18.16 -15.52 24.56
N PHE A 111 -19.50 -15.51 24.63
CA PHE A 111 -20.31 -14.34 24.33
C PHE A 111 -20.61 -13.51 25.59
N TYR A 112 -20.23 -12.23 25.56
CA TYR A 112 -20.50 -11.26 26.62
C TYR A 112 -21.37 -10.11 26.10
N ALA A 113 -22.33 -9.68 26.91
CA ALA A 113 -23.13 -8.47 26.70
C ALA A 113 -23.58 -7.89 28.04
N ARG A 114 -23.77 -6.57 28.16
CA ARG A 114 -24.21 -5.94 29.42
C ARG A 114 -25.47 -6.58 30.04
N SER A 115 -26.40 -7.03 29.21
CA SER A 115 -27.63 -7.71 29.61
C SER A 115 -27.44 -9.10 30.21
N ASN A 116 -26.29 -9.75 30.03
CA ASN A 116 -25.95 -11.02 30.68
C ASN A 116 -25.16 -10.84 31.99
N ASN A 117 -25.13 -9.62 32.54
CA ASN A 117 -24.41 -9.26 33.75
C ASN A 117 -22.90 -9.59 33.68
N TYR A 118 -22.30 -9.37 32.51
CA TYR A 118 -20.87 -9.59 32.23
C TYR A 118 -20.42 -11.07 32.41
N GLN A 119 -21.36 -12.03 32.37
CA GLN A 119 -21.06 -13.46 32.46
C GLN A 119 -21.08 -14.09 31.07
N PRO A 120 -20.03 -14.83 30.66
CA PRO A 120 -19.97 -15.40 29.32
C PRO A 120 -21.01 -16.51 29.11
N VAL A 121 -21.60 -16.54 27.92
CA VAL A 121 -22.24 -17.75 27.38
C VAL A 121 -21.18 -18.49 26.57
N GLU A 122 -20.76 -19.68 27.04
CA GLU A 122 -19.86 -20.55 26.28
C GLU A 122 -20.64 -21.24 25.14
N LEU A 123 -20.11 -21.13 23.91
CA LEU A 123 -20.68 -21.65 22.68
C LEU A 123 -19.60 -22.39 21.87
N ARG A 124 -19.95 -23.53 21.29
CA ARG A 124 -19.21 -24.11 20.16
C ARG A 124 -19.67 -23.50 18.84
N TYR A 125 -18.90 -23.73 17.77
CA TYR A 125 -19.24 -23.26 16.42
C TYR A 125 -20.65 -23.67 15.95
N ASP A 126 -21.09 -24.90 16.24
CA ASP A 126 -22.43 -25.41 15.88
C ASP A 126 -23.59 -24.72 16.64
N GLN A 127 -23.26 -23.94 17.68
CA GLN A 127 -24.20 -23.22 18.54
C GLN A 127 -24.26 -21.71 18.24
N ILE A 128 -23.28 -21.15 17.51
CA ILE A 128 -23.26 -19.72 17.11
C ILE A 128 -24.51 -19.31 16.33
N ARG A 129 -25.09 -20.22 15.54
CA ARG A 129 -26.37 -19.99 14.83
C ARG A 129 -27.57 -19.67 15.73
N PHE A 130 -27.49 -19.97 17.03
CA PHE A 130 -28.51 -19.65 18.03
C PHE A 130 -28.17 -18.38 18.83
N LEU A 131 -27.08 -17.67 18.49
CA LEU A 131 -26.70 -16.42 19.16
C LEU A 131 -27.83 -15.38 19.21
N PRO A 132 -28.67 -15.20 18.16
CA PRO A 132 -29.84 -14.32 18.24
C PRO A 132 -30.92 -14.75 19.24
N ASP A 133 -31.00 -16.05 19.57
CA ASP A 133 -31.94 -16.60 20.56
C ASP A 133 -31.42 -16.46 22.00
N HIS A 134 -30.12 -16.21 22.18
CA HIS A 134 -29.51 -16.01 23.50
C HIS A 134 -29.77 -14.59 24.02
N HIS A 135 -30.28 -14.48 25.26
CA HIS A 135 -30.56 -13.21 25.91
C HIS A 135 -29.34 -12.28 25.98
N GLY A 136 -29.27 -11.34 25.05
CA GLY A 136 -28.30 -10.24 25.06
C GLY A 136 -27.59 -9.95 23.76
N PHE A 137 -27.65 -10.84 22.76
CA PHE A 137 -27.23 -10.47 21.41
C PHE A 137 -28.18 -9.43 20.82
N ASN A 138 -27.65 -8.47 20.07
CA ASN A 138 -28.42 -7.47 19.35
C ASN A 138 -27.67 -7.08 18.08
N GLU A 139 -28.24 -7.43 16.93
CA GLU A 139 -27.65 -7.24 15.60
C GLU A 139 -27.32 -5.76 15.28
N LYS A 140 -27.94 -4.81 15.98
CA LYS A 140 -27.72 -3.37 15.80
C LYS A 140 -26.55 -2.81 16.61
N LEU A 141 -26.02 -3.56 17.57
CA LEU A 141 -24.84 -3.16 18.33
C LEU A 141 -23.55 -3.62 17.63
N PRO A 142 -22.46 -2.82 17.67
CA PRO A 142 -21.18 -3.26 17.13
C PRO A 142 -20.67 -4.53 17.83
N THR A 143 -20.01 -5.40 17.07
CA THR A 143 -19.42 -6.65 17.58
C THR A 143 -17.91 -6.52 17.71
N LYS A 144 -17.38 -6.90 18.86
CA LYS A 144 -15.93 -6.99 19.12
C LYS A 144 -15.55 -8.46 19.25
N ILE A 145 -14.75 -8.96 18.32
CA ILE A 145 -14.21 -10.33 18.35
C ILE A 145 -12.82 -10.28 18.98
N LEU A 146 -12.59 -10.99 20.08
CA LEU A 146 -11.33 -10.92 20.84
C LEU A 146 -10.54 -12.22 20.71
N ILE A 147 -9.24 -12.19 20.41
CA ILE A 147 -8.45 -13.39 20.08
C ILE A 147 -7.09 -13.39 20.80
N HIS A 148 -6.89 -14.36 21.70
CA HIS A 148 -5.64 -14.49 22.46
C HIS A 148 -4.48 -15.10 21.65
N GLY A 149 -3.26 -14.97 22.19
CA GLY A 149 -2.03 -15.52 21.61
C GLY A 149 -1.69 -16.95 22.01
N TRP A 150 -0.44 -17.35 21.69
CA TRP A 150 0.18 -18.59 22.18
C TRP A 150 0.14 -18.66 23.72
N LEU A 151 -0.04 -19.85 24.28
CA LEU A 151 -0.21 -20.13 25.72
C LEU A 151 -1.45 -19.49 26.40
N GLY A 152 -2.19 -18.62 25.72
CA GLY A 152 -3.44 -18.05 26.20
C GLY A 152 -4.59 -19.07 26.24
N GLY A 153 -5.65 -18.67 26.93
CA GLY A 153 -6.97 -19.30 26.98
C GLY A 153 -8.01 -18.28 27.44
N SER A 154 -9.16 -18.75 27.92
CA SER A 154 -10.24 -17.89 28.44
C SER A 154 -9.84 -16.97 29.62
N ASP A 155 -8.82 -17.36 30.37
CA ASP A 155 -8.22 -16.63 31.49
C ASP A 155 -7.23 -15.53 31.08
N SER A 156 -6.94 -15.38 29.78
CA SER A 156 -5.99 -14.36 29.30
C SER A 156 -6.58 -12.94 29.29
N GLU A 157 -5.71 -11.94 29.47
CA GLU A 157 -6.08 -10.50 29.50
C GLU A 157 -6.86 -10.01 28.28
N VAL A 158 -6.72 -10.70 27.15
CA VAL A 158 -7.37 -10.39 25.87
C VAL A 158 -8.81 -10.92 25.81
N ILE A 159 -9.17 -11.88 26.66
CA ILE A 159 -10.50 -12.52 26.68
C ILE A 159 -11.38 -11.83 27.72
N GLU A 160 -11.44 -12.34 28.96
CA GLU A 160 -12.41 -11.85 29.94
C GLU A 160 -12.16 -10.38 30.39
N PRO A 161 -10.91 -9.94 30.70
CA PRO A 161 -10.68 -8.57 31.14
C PRO A 161 -10.95 -7.53 30.05
N LEU A 162 -10.48 -7.75 28.82
CA LEU A 162 -10.74 -6.85 27.70
C LEU A 162 -12.22 -6.85 27.28
N ALA A 163 -12.93 -7.99 27.38
CA ALA A 163 -14.38 -8.02 27.16
C ALA A 163 -15.14 -7.15 28.16
N LYS A 164 -14.74 -7.19 29.44
CA LYS A 164 -15.30 -6.30 30.47
C LYS A 164 -14.96 -4.85 30.18
N ASP A 165 -13.73 -4.52 29.81
CA ASP A 165 -13.32 -3.14 29.49
C ASP A 165 -14.16 -2.54 28.33
N PHE A 166 -14.42 -3.31 27.26
CA PHE A 166 -15.35 -2.88 26.20
C PHE A 166 -16.78 -2.66 26.74
N LEU A 167 -17.29 -3.59 27.54
CA LEU A 167 -18.62 -3.47 28.15
C LEU A 167 -18.69 -2.41 29.27
N GLU A 168 -17.57 -1.91 29.80
CA GLU A 168 -17.54 -0.70 30.64
C GLU A 168 -17.72 0.57 29.79
N GLN A 169 -17.10 0.64 28.61
CA GLN A 169 -17.21 1.81 27.72
C GLN A 169 -18.56 1.92 27.00
N GLY A 170 -19.20 0.80 26.63
CA GLY A 170 -20.40 0.86 25.78
C GLY A 170 -21.27 -0.39 25.76
N ASN A 171 -22.32 -0.32 24.94
CA ASN A 171 -23.18 -1.46 24.64
C ASN A 171 -22.64 -2.14 23.38
N PHE A 172 -22.02 -3.30 23.54
CA PHE A 172 -21.43 -4.09 22.45
C PHE A 172 -21.90 -5.55 22.53
N ASN A 173 -21.86 -6.24 21.40
CA ASN A 173 -21.72 -7.69 21.38
C ASN A 173 -20.22 -7.99 21.52
N VAL A 174 -19.79 -8.82 22.47
CA VAL A 174 -18.38 -9.23 22.55
C VAL A 174 -18.30 -10.74 22.41
N ILE A 175 -17.50 -11.23 21.46
CA ILE A 175 -17.31 -12.66 21.18
C ILE A 175 -15.83 -12.96 21.31
N ALA A 176 -15.44 -13.60 22.41
CA ALA A 176 -14.05 -13.95 22.65
C ALA A 176 -13.76 -15.37 22.13
N VAL A 177 -12.72 -15.50 21.31
CA VAL A 177 -12.28 -16.73 20.66
C VAL A 177 -11.26 -17.43 21.54
N ASP A 178 -11.72 -18.47 22.22
CA ASP A 178 -10.92 -19.31 23.10
C ASP A 178 -10.46 -20.54 22.32
N TRP A 179 -9.20 -20.48 21.86
CA TRP A 179 -8.53 -21.55 21.15
C TRP A 179 -7.45 -22.20 22.01
N GLU A 180 -7.62 -22.22 23.35
CA GLU A 180 -6.65 -22.76 24.33
C GLU A 180 -6.07 -24.11 23.91
N LYS A 181 -6.90 -25.05 23.44
CA LYS A 181 -6.46 -26.39 22.98
C LYS A 181 -5.55 -26.34 21.75
N GLY A 182 -5.70 -25.32 20.92
CA GLY A 182 -4.80 -25.01 19.82
C GLY A 182 -3.52 -24.27 20.28
N ALA A 183 -3.65 -23.39 21.27
CA ALA A 183 -2.63 -22.41 21.69
C ALA A 183 -1.70 -22.85 22.83
N ARG A 184 -2.14 -23.68 23.77
CA ARG A 184 -1.33 -24.15 24.92
C ARG A 184 -0.45 -25.34 24.53
N THR A 185 0.41 -25.14 23.53
CA THR A 185 1.40 -26.12 23.09
C THR A 185 2.75 -25.86 23.73
N LEU A 186 3.52 -26.92 24.03
CA LEU A 186 4.89 -26.77 24.53
C LEU A 186 5.83 -26.17 23.47
N LEU A 187 5.57 -26.49 22.20
CA LEU A 187 6.32 -25.99 21.04
C LEU A 187 5.51 -24.92 20.31
N TYR A 188 6.08 -23.73 20.13
CA TYR A 188 5.48 -22.61 19.41
C TYR A 188 5.03 -22.95 17.97
N PRO A 189 5.81 -23.67 17.13
CA PRO A 189 5.42 -23.98 15.76
C PRO A 189 4.08 -24.69 15.64
N VAL A 190 3.76 -25.59 16.56
CA VAL A 190 2.47 -26.32 16.58
C VAL A 190 1.30 -25.35 16.66
N ALA A 191 1.38 -24.33 17.52
CA ALA A 191 0.36 -23.28 17.61
C ALA A 191 0.37 -22.36 16.38
N ARG A 192 1.55 -21.98 15.85
CA ARG A 192 1.66 -21.18 14.61
C ARG A 192 0.97 -21.86 13.43
N TYR A 193 1.16 -23.15 13.23
CA TYR A 193 0.54 -23.85 12.09
C TYR A 193 -0.98 -24.05 12.24
N ARG A 194 -1.53 -23.93 13.46
CA ARG A 194 -2.98 -23.97 13.71
C ARG A 194 -3.69 -22.63 13.41
N VAL A 195 -2.96 -21.52 13.33
CA VAL A 195 -3.50 -20.15 13.12
C VAL A 195 -4.46 -20.07 11.92
N ALA A 196 -4.09 -20.65 10.76
CA ALA A 196 -4.92 -20.59 9.56
C ALA A 196 -6.27 -21.31 9.73
N LYS A 197 -6.28 -22.47 10.39
CA LYS A 197 -7.51 -23.24 10.69
C LYS A 197 -8.42 -22.52 11.68
N VAL A 198 -7.86 -21.87 12.70
CA VAL A 198 -8.65 -21.05 13.63
C VAL A 198 -9.24 -19.83 12.92
N ALA A 199 -8.46 -19.16 12.05
CA ALA A 199 -8.93 -18.03 11.27
C ALA A 199 -10.09 -18.38 10.31
N GLU A 200 -10.08 -19.57 9.72
CA GLU A 200 -11.21 -20.09 8.91
C GLU A 200 -12.48 -20.23 9.74
N LEU A 201 -12.38 -20.75 10.97
CA LEU A 201 -13.53 -20.85 11.87
C LEU A 201 -14.05 -19.48 12.31
N VAL A 202 -13.17 -18.53 12.62
CA VAL A 202 -13.55 -17.16 12.99
C VAL A 202 -14.19 -16.44 11.80
N ALA A 203 -13.68 -16.62 10.58
CA ALA A 203 -14.32 -16.11 9.37
C ALA A 203 -15.72 -16.70 9.15
N ALA A 204 -15.90 -18.00 9.43
CA ALA A 204 -17.22 -18.62 9.38
C ALA A 204 -18.19 -18.05 10.44
N VAL A 205 -17.70 -17.70 11.64
CA VAL A 205 -18.49 -16.97 12.65
C VAL A 205 -18.85 -15.55 12.18
N ILE A 206 -17.90 -14.79 11.62
CA ILE A 206 -18.17 -13.46 11.01
C ILE A 206 -19.27 -13.58 9.94
N ASN A 207 -19.20 -14.61 9.09
CA ASN A 207 -20.21 -14.86 8.07
C ASN A 207 -21.60 -15.20 8.65
N GLN A 208 -21.68 -15.85 9.82
CA GLN A 208 -22.94 -16.04 10.54
C GLN A 208 -23.48 -14.72 11.10
N LEU A 209 -22.63 -13.87 11.69
CA LEU A 209 -23.02 -12.54 12.18
C LEU A 209 -23.60 -11.64 11.08
N LEU A 210 -22.97 -11.64 9.90
CA LEU A 210 -23.49 -10.97 8.71
C LEU A 210 -24.86 -11.56 8.28
N GLY A 211 -25.03 -12.88 8.43
CA GLY A 211 -26.30 -13.57 8.20
C GLY A 211 -27.41 -13.23 9.21
N PHE A 212 -27.05 -12.82 10.43
CA PHE A 212 -28.01 -12.31 11.44
C PHE A 212 -28.42 -10.85 11.21
N GLY A 213 -27.87 -10.19 10.18
CA GLY A 213 -28.20 -8.81 9.82
C GLY A 213 -27.20 -7.75 10.29
N GLN A 214 -26.04 -8.13 10.83
CA GLN A 214 -24.97 -7.16 11.09
C GLN A 214 -24.36 -6.65 9.78
N THR A 215 -23.98 -5.37 9.74
CA THR A 215 -23.11 -4.83 8.70
C THR A 215 -21.66 -5.21 8.98
N SER A 216 -20.82 -5.23 7.95
CA SER A 216 -19.41 -5.56 8.12
C SER A 216 -18.64 -4.49 8.89
N ASP A 217 -19.04 -3.23 8.78
CA ASP A 217 -18.44 -2.08 9.46
C ASP A 217 -18.68 -2.08 10.98
N GLN A 218 -19.76 -2.74 11.42
CA GLN A 218 -20.04 -2.99 12.85
C GLN A 218 -19.11 -4.03 13.48
N ILE A 219 -18.36 -4.82 12.68
CA ILE A 219 -17.53 -5.92 13.16
C ILE A 219 -16.07 -5.46 13.29
N GLY A 220 -15.56 -5.53 14.53
CA GLY A 220 -14.17 -5.34 14.88
C GLY A 220 -13.51 -6.62 15.36
N ILE A 221 -12.23 -6.83 15.06
CA ILE A 221 -11.46 -7.97 15.57
C ILE A 221 -10.18 -7.48 16.26
N ILE A 222 -9.99 -7.84 17.52
CA ILE A 222 -8.82 -7.47 18.32
C ILE A 222 -8.06 -8.75 18.64
N GLY A 223 -6.80 -8.83 18.20
CA GLY A 223 -6.00 -10.05 18.34
C GLY A 223 -4.60 -9.75 18.89
N HIS A 224 -4.12 -10.59 19.81
CA HIS A 224 -2.77 -10.47 20.40
C HIS A 224 -1.83 -11.57 19.92
N SER A 225 -0.56 -11.25 19.62
CA SER A 225 0.44 -12.25 19.25
C SER A 225 -0.02 -13.08 18.05
N LEU A 226 -0.06 -14.42 18.14
CA LEU A 226 -0.69 -15.30 17.13
C LEU A 226 -2.16 -14.93 16.83
N GLY A 227 -2.90 -14.46 17.83
CA GLY A 227 -4.28 -13.99 17.70
C GLY A 227 -4.42 -12.78 16.78
N ALA A 228 -3.39 -11.92 16.66
CA ALA A 228 -3.38 -10.82 15.70
C ALA A 228 -3.40 -11.34 14.25
N HIS A 229 -2.68 -12.44 13.99
CA HIS A 229 -2.67 -13.10 12.69
C HIS A 229 -3.96 -13.89 12.43
N ILE A 230 -4.55 -14.52 13.45
CA ILE A 230 -5.89 -15.10 13.35
C ILE A 230 -6.90 -14.01 12.97
N ALA A 231 -6.85 -12.83 13.60
CA ALA A 231 -7.72 -11.70 13.28
C ALA A 231 -7.57 -11.23 11.82
N GLY A 232 -6.34 -11.01 11.37
CA GLY A 232 -6.02 -10.63 9.98
C GLY A 232 -6.53 -11.65 8.95
N LEU A 233 -6.16 -12.93 9.14
CA LEU A 233 -6.58 -14.01 8.25
C LEU A 233 -8.11 -14.25 8.28
N ALA A 234 -8.77 -14.02 9.41
CA ALA A 234 -10.23 -14.11 9.50
C ALA A 234 -10.91 -12.97 8.74
N GLY A 235 -10.38 -11.74 8.84
CA GLY A 235 -10.80 -10.60 8.03
C GLY A 235 -10.65 -10.86 6.52
N LYS A 236 -9.51 -11.42 6.09
CA LYS A 236 -9.29 -11.84 4.69
C LYS A 236 -10.27 -12.92 4.20
N LYS A 237 -10.70 -13.83 5.07
CA LYS A 237 -11.53 -15.00 4.74
C LYS A 237 -13.04 -14.74 4.92
N ALA A 238 -13.44 -13.61 5.49
CA ALA A 238 -14.83 -13.21 5.62
C ALA A 238 -15.45 -12.82 4.26
N ASN A 239 -16.75 -13.05 4.08
CA ASN A 239 -17.49 -12.75 2.85
C ASN A 239 -17.60 -11.23 2.57
N LYS A 240 -17.40 -10.41 3.60
CA LYS A 240 -17.30 -8.95 3.52
C LYS A 240 -16.12 -8.51 4.36
N LYS A 241 -15.43 -7.46 3.90
CA LYS A 241 -14.31 -6.85 4.59
C LYS A 241 -14.81 -6.22 5.91
N VAL A 242 -14.27 -6.67 7.04
CA VAL A 242 -14.71 -6.20 8.37
C VAL A 242 -14.27 -4.74 8.62
N GLY A 243 -15.01 -4.02 9.47
CA GLY A 243 -14.79 -2.60 9.73
C GLY A 243 -13.39 -2.30 10.24
N PHE A 244 -12.94 -2.99 11.29
CA PHE A 244 -11.59 -2.76 11.80
C PHE A 244 -10.91 -3.99 12.42
N ILE A 245 -9.58 -3.98 12.41
CA ILE A 245 -8.74 -4.94 13.13
C ILE A 245 -7.73 -4.19 14.00
N VAL A 246 -7.50 -4.66 15.23
CA VAL A 246 -6.39 -4.20 16.07
C VAL A 246 -5.44 -5.36 16.36
N GLY A 247 -4.21 -5.25 15.85
CA GLY A 247 -3.12 -6.18 16.10
C GLY A 247 -2.27 -5.75 17.30
N LEU A 248 -2.40 -6.48 18.40
CA LEU A 248 -1.64 -6.24 19.63
C LEU A 248 -0.36 -7.08 19.58
N ASP A 249 0.78 -6.44 19.32
CA ASP A 249 2.11 -7.05 19.15
C ASP A 249 2.10 -8.35 18.30
N PRO A 250 1.83 -8.26 16.98
CA PRO A 250 1.69 -9.46 16.13
C PRO A 250 2.99 -10.27 16.08
N ALA A 251 2.91 -11.59 16.23
CA ALA A 251 4.09 -12.43 16.47
C ALA A 251 5.05 -12.56 15.26
N ALA A 252 6.35 -12.35 15.47
CA ALA A 252 7.37 -12.50 14.43
C ALA A 252 7.77 -13.95 14.08
N PRO A 253 7.97 -14.86 15.06
CA PRO A 253 8.53 -16.18 14.77
C PRO A 253 7.68 -16.97 13.75
N LEU A 254 8.32 -17.46 12.69
CA LEU A 254 7.70 -18.15 11.55
C LEU A 254 6.65 -17.35 10.75
N PHE A 255 6.64 -16.02 10.82
CA PHE A 255 5.88 -15.15 9.89
C PHE A 255 6.83 -14.26 9.06
N ARG A 256 6.48 -14.01 7.80
CA ARG A 256 7.34 -13.25 6.88
C ARG A 256 6.74 -11.89 6.52
N LEU A 257 7.56 -10.84 6.60
CA LEU A 257 7.16 -9.50 6.17
C LEU A 257 6.76 -9.48 4.70
N LYS A 258 7.44 -10.26 3.84
CA LYS A 258 7.13 -10.36 2.40
C LYS A 258 5.95 -11.28 2.05
N LYS A 259 5.34 -11.98 3.01
CA LYS A 259 4.17 -12.87 2.78
C LYS A 259 2.91 -12.37 3.51
N PRO A 260 2.32 -11.21 3.12
CA PRO A 260 1.13 -10.65 3.79
C PRO A 260 -0.11 -11.57 3.74
N ALA A 261 -0.15 -12.53 2.81
CA ALA A 261 -1.21 -13.54 2.73
C ALA A 261 -1.25 -14.49 3.94
N GLU A 262 -0.13 -14.70 4.66
CA GLU A 262 -0.02 -15.63 5.79
C GLU A 262 -0.14 -14.97 7.18
N ARG A 263 -0.10 -13.64 7.25
CA ARG A 263 -0.06 -12.86 8.51
C ARG A 263 -1.14 -11.77 8.53
N LEU A 264 -1.21 -11.02 9.63
CA LEU A 264 -1.94 -9.75 9.68
C LEU A 264 -1.32 -8.76 8.69
N SER A 265 -2.16 -8.06 7.92
CA SER A 265 -1.77 -6.99 7.00
C SER A 265 -2.81 -5.85 6.98
N ASN A 266 -2.39 -4.68 6.52
CA ASN A 266 -3.20 -3.45 6.45
C ASN A 266 -4.39 -3.51 5.47
N SER A 267 -4.49 -4.59 4.69
CA SER A 267 -5.56 -4.86 3.75
C SER A 267 -6.68 -5.75 4.35
N ASP A 268 -6.54 -6.22 5.59
CA ASP A 268 -7.41 -7.25 6.19
C ASP A 268 -8.75 -6.73 6.72
N ALA A 269 -8.87 -5.41 6.95
CA ALA A 269 -10.08 -4.70 7.37
C ALA A 269 -10.14 -3.31 6.73
N HIS A 270 -11.28 -2.60 6.83
CA HIS A 270 -11.37 -1.22 6.33
C HIS A 270 -10.33 -0.30 7.00
N TYR A 271 -10.05 -0.55 8.29
CA TYR A 271 -8.91 0.01 9.01
C TYR A 271 -8.20 -1.05 9.88
N VAL A 272 -6.88 -1.11 9.82
CA VAL A 272 -6.04 -2.00 10.64
C VAL A 272 -5.08 -1.15 11.46
N GLU A 273 -5.19 -1.24 12.77
CA GLU A 273 -4.26 -0.64 13.72
C GLU A 273 -3.33 -1.71 14.28
N VAL A 274 -2.05 -1.38 14.48
CA VAL A 274 -1.08 -2.30 15.08
C VAL A 274 -0.31 -1.59 16.18
N ILE A 275 -0.20 -2.24 17.34
CA ILE A 275 0.51 -1.72 18.52
C ILE A 275 1.72 -2.62 18.75
N HIS A 276 2.90 -2.14 18.37
CA HIS A 276 4.17 -2.83 18.49
C HIS A 276 4.81 -2.49 19.84
N THR A 277 4.96 -3.48 20.71
CA THR A 277 5.62 -3.30 22.02
C THR A 277 6.90 -4.11 22.19
N ASN A 278 7.09 -5.16 21.39
CA ASN A 278 8.24 -6.05 21.44
C ASN A 278 8.69 -6.51 20.03
N GLY A 279 8.61 -5.63 19.03
CA GLY A 279 8.90 -5.96 17.63
C GLY A 279 10.32 -6.46 17.36
N LYS A 280 11.31 -6.06 18.17
CA LYS A 280 12.70 -6.57 18.08
C LYS A 280 12.93 -7.77 19.01
N GLY A 281 11.93 -8.65 19.09
CA GLY A 281 11.83 -9.72 20.08
C GLY A 281 10.81 -10.76 19.64
N LEU A 282 9.66 -10.83 20.32
CA LEU A 282 8.58 -11.77 20.04
C LEU A 282 7.58 -11.24 18.99
N GLY A 283 7.42 -9.92 18.90
CA GLY A 283 6.57 -9.25 17.91
C GLY A 283 7.30 -8.98 16.58
N ILE A 284 6.57 -8.54 15.56
CA ILE A 284 7.11 -8.03 14.28
C ILE A 284 7.63 -6.59 14.48
N PHE A 285 8.79 -6.22 13.90
CA PHE A 285 9.20 -4.81 13.79
C PHE A 285 9.07 -4.31 12.36
N GLY A 286 7.88 -3.82 12.01
CA GLY A 286 7.65 -3.22 10.70
C GLY A 286 6.22 -2.71 10.54
N ASN A 287 6.02 -1.77 9.62
CA ASN A 287 4.71 -1.19 9.35
C ASN A 287 3.83 -2.23 8.64
N ILE A 288 2.89 -2.83 9.37
CA ILE A 288 1.97 -3.86 8.86
C ILE A 288 0.49 -3.49 9.06
N GLY A 289 0.20 -2.32 9.66
CA GLY A 289 -1.13 -1.72 9.72
C GLY A 289 -1.35 -0.58 8.72
N ASN A 290 -2.53 0.05 8.78
CA ASN A 290 -2.75 1.39 8.22
C ASN A 290 -2.15 2.45 9.17
N THR A 291 -2.17 2.16 10.48
CA THR A 291 -1.44 2.90 11.51
C THR A 291 -0.69 1.92 12.40
N ASP A 292 0.61 2.15 12.58
CA ASP A 292 1.49 1.36 13.46
C ASP A 292 1.98 2.25 14.61
N PHE A 293 1.62 1.89 15.84
CA PHE A 293 2.03 2.57 17.07
C PHE A 293 3.23 1.85 17.68
N TYR A 294 4.26 2.60 18.06
CA TYR A 294 5.48 2.07 18.69
C TYR A 294 5.72 2.69 20.08
N PRO A 295 4.92 2.35 21.12
CA PRO A 295 5.16 2.82 22.48
C PRO A 295 6.61 2.59 22.93
N ASN A 296 7.25 3.66 23.41
CA ASN A 296 8.65 3.67 23.84
C ASN A 296 9.67 3.18 22.77
N GLY A 297 9.31 3.28 21.48
CA GLY A 297 10.09 2.75 20.35
C GLY A 297 9.82 1.27 20.03
N GLY A 298 8.79 0.68 20.63
CA GLY A 298 8.19 -0.60 20.25
C GLY A 298 9.08 -1.84 20.36
N SER A 299 10.00 -1.86 21.33
CA SER A 299 10.95 -2.98 21.52
C SER A 299 11.06 -3.46 22.97
N SER A 300 11.26 -2.56 23.94
CA SER A 300 11.27 -2.90 25.37
C SER A 300 10.46 -1.86 26.11
N GLN A 301 9.59 -2.32 27.01
CA GLN A 301 8.61 -1.46 27.67
C GLN A 301 8.99 -1.14 29.12
N PRO A 302 8.66 0.07 29.63
CA PRO A 302 8.92 0.46 31.00
C PRO A 302 8.41 -0.57 32.03
N GLY A 303 9.27 -0.90 32.99
CA GLY A 303 9.03 -1.90 34.03
C GLY A 303 9.27 -3.36 33.62
N CYS A 304 9.44 -3.68 32.33
CA CYS A 304 9.69 -5.06 31.88
C CYS A 304 11.19 -5.44 31.83
N GLY A 305 12.08 -4.46 31.68
CA GLY A 305 13.52 -4.72 31.54
C GLY A 305 13.82 -5.64 30.34
N TRP A 306 14.51 -6.76 30.59
CA TRP A 306 14.84 -7.76 29.57
C TRP A 306 13.76 -8.82 29.35
N ASN A 307 12.62 -8.75 30.06
CA ASN A 307 11.53 -9.71 29.89
C ASN A 307 10.75 -9.40 28.60
N LEU A 308 10.99 -10.21 27.57
CA LEU A 308 10.33 -10.11 26.27
C LEU A 308 8.82 -10.37 26.42
N SER A 309 8.40 -11.43 27.11
CA SER A 309 6.99 -11.74 27.38
C SER A 309 6.24 -10.59 28.04
N CYS A 310 6.85 -9.92 29.02
CA CYS A 310 6.29 -8.73 29.65
C CYS A 310 6.13 -7.59 28.65
N SER A 311 7.17 -7.31 27.85
CA SER A 311 7.11 -6.27 26.81
C SER A 311 6.07 -6.60 25.74
N HIS A 312 5.91 -7.89 25.41
CA HIS A 312 4.96 -8.41 24.42
C HIS A 312 3.50 -8.33 24.89
N GLN A 313 3.26 -8.44 26.20
CA GLN A 313 1.93 -8.32 26.79
C GLN A 313 1.47 -6.85 26.88
N ARG A 314 2.39 -5.88 26.88
CA ARG A 314 2.08 -4.46 27.08
C ARG A 314 1.21 -3.83 25.99
N ALA A 315 1.20 -4.34 24.76
CA ALA A 315 0.24 -3.90 23.75
C ALA A 315 -1.22 -4.05 24.23
N VAL A 316 -1.52 -5.10 25.01
CA VAL A 316 -2.85 -5.33 25.60
C VAL A 316 -3.13 -4.31 26.72
N ASP A 317 -2.16 -4.04 27.59
CA ASP A 317 -2.29 -3.04 28.65
C ASP A 317 -2.55 -1.64 28.07
N TYR A 318 -1.76 -1.23 27.07
CA TYR A 318 -1.86 0.09 26.44
C TYR A 318 -3.17 0.25 25.65
N PHE A 319 -3.65 -0.81 24.98
CA PHE A 319 -4.98 -0.79 24.35
C PHE A 319 -6.12 -0.69 25.38
N LYS A 320 -6.06 -1.46 26.48
CA LYS A 320 -7.03 -1.34 27.59
C LYS A 320 -7.03 0.05 28.23
N GLU A 321 -5.86 0.68 28.35
CA GLU A 321 -5.72 2.05 28.84
C GLU A 321 -6.28 3.07 27.83
N SER A 322 -6.05 2.88 26.53
CA SER A 322 -6.54 3.77 25.48
C SER A 322 -8.07 3.76 25.38
N LEU A 323 -8.72 2.60 25.57
CA LEU A 323 -10.18 2.50 25.69
C LEU A 323 -10.76 3.33 26.85
N LYS A 324 -9.98 3.55 27.92
CA LYS A 324 -10.40 4.29 29.13
C LYS A 324 -9.99 5.76 29.11
N SER A 325 -9.06 6.15 28.24
CA SER A 325 -8.42 7.48 28.23
C SER A 325 -8.59 8.21 26.89
N LYS A 326 -9.36 9.30 26.90
CA LYS A 326 -9.57 10.18 25.73
C LYS A 326 -8.31 10.93 25.26
N ASN A 327 -7.16 10.72 25.88
CA ASN A 327 -5.92 11.45 25.63
C ASN A 327 -4.70 10.54 25.34
N TYR A 328 -4.92 9.28 24.92
CA TYR A 328 -3.85 8.32 24.64
C TYR A 328 -3.22 8.54 23.25
N PHE A 329 -2.49 9.65 23.11
CA PHE A 329 -1.91 10.09 21.84
C PHE A 329 -0.44 9.68 21.67
N ALA A 330 -0.10 9.19 20.47
CA ALA A 330 1.28 9.15 19.98
C ALA A 330 1.56 10.32 19.03
N ASN A 331 2.83 10.72 18.93
CA ASN A 331 3.27 11.65 17.89
C ASN A 331 3.74 10.87 16.66
N ARG A 332 3.49 11.39 15.47
CA ARG A 332 3.85 10.75 14.21
C ARG A 332 5.31 11.04 13.82
N CYS A 333 6.05 9.99 13.48
CA CYS A 333 7.44 10.04 13.00
C CYS A 333 7.47 9.95 11.47
N SER A 334 8.59 10.28 10.81
CA SER A 334 8.71 10.12 9.35
C SER A 334 8.89 8.66 8.95
N ASP A 335 9.67 7.91 9.74
CA ASP A 335 9.92 6.48 9.58
C ASP A 335 10.11 5.76 10.94
N VAL A 336 10.45 4.47 10.88
CA VAL A 336 10.67 3.59 12.04
C VAL A 336 12.06 3.78 12.69
N ASN A 337 12.98 4.50 12.04
CA ASN A 337 14.32 4.82 12.54
C ASN A 337 14.32 6.08 13.40
N GLU A 338 13.41 7.03 13.12
CA GLU A 338 13.19 8.24 13.92
C GLU A 338 12.48 8.01 15.27
N LEU A 339 12.06 6.77 15.56
CA LEU A 339 11.46 6.41 16.84
C LEU A 339 12.36 6.84 18.01
N ASN A 340 11.74 7.42 19.05
CA ASN A 340 12.41 8.05 20.20
C ASN A 340 13.34 9.23 19.87
N SER A 341 13.35 9.73 18.63
CA SER A 341 14.17 10.88 18.20
C SER A 341 13.33 12.14 17.94
N ASN A 342 12.69 12.27 16.77
CA ASN A 342 11.93 13.49 16.39
C ASN A 342 10.59 13.15 15.73
N CYS A 343 9.64 12.67 16.51
CA CYS A 343 8.27 12.46 16.04
C CYS A 343 7.45 13.75 16.21
N SER A 344 7.36 14.54 15.14
CA SER A 344 6.69 15.85 15.10
C SER A 344 5.68 16.04 13.96
N LEU A 345 5.39 14.99 13.17
CA LEU A 345 4.53 15.05 11.97
C LEU A 345 3.01 14.98 12.27
N GLY A 346 2.59 15.53 13.41
CA GLY A 346 1.22 15.45 13.93
C GLY A 346 1.04 14.43 15.06
N ARG A 347 -0.20 14.22 15.50
CA ARG A 347 -0.57 13.28 16.56
C ARG A 347 -1.64 12.32 16.06
N ALA A 348 -1.66 11.11 16.59
CA ALA A 348 -2.69 10.10 16.39
C ALA A 348 -3.12 9.52 17.74
N THR A 349 -4.40 9.23 17.90
CA THR A 349 -4.96 8.57 19.09
C THR A 349 -4.90 7.05 18.89
N MET A 350 -4.40 6.32 19.87
CA MET A 350 -4.42 4.85 19.85
C MET A 350 -5.82 4.33 20.23
N GLY A 351 -6.32 3.32 19.53
CA GLY A 351 -7.62 2.69 19.78
C GLY A 351 -8.83 3.57 19.44
N ASP A 352 -8.67 4.58 18.59
CA ASP A 352 -9.73 5.54 18.28
C ASP A 352 -10.66 5.07 17.14
N GLU A 353 -11.72 4.37 17.54
CA GLU A 353 -12.79 3.93 16.65
C GLU A 353 -13.62 5.09 16.05
N SER A 354 -13.50 6.33 16.57
CA SER A 354 -14.33 7.46 16.10
C SER A 354 -13.95 7.98 14.72
N LEU A 355 -12.74 7.65 14.24
CA LEU A 355 -12.26 7.94 12.88
C LEU A 355 -13.08 7.24 11.76
N ILE A 356 -14.00 6.34 12.14
CA ILE A 356 -14.81 5.51 11.22
C ILE A 356 -16.15 6.19 10.85
N THR A 357 -16.58 7.25 11.55
CA THR A 357 -17.91 7.88 11.35
C THR A 357 -18.03 8.81 10.12
N PHE A 358 -17.03 8.86 9.24
CA PHE A 358 -16.99 9.74 8.06
C PHE A 358 -17.31 9.04 6.72
N PHE A 359 -17.85 7.82 6.74
CA PHE A 359 -18.15 7.05 5.52
C PHE A 359 -19.63 6.98 5.11
N ASP A 360 -20.54 7.60 5.86
CA ASP A 360 -21.95 7.73 5.44
C ASP A 360 -22.20 9.05 4.68
N ASN A 361 -22.81 8.92 3.50
CA ASN A 361 -23.22 9.97 2.55
C ASN A 361 -22.10 10.58 1.68
N ASP A 362 -21.81 9.91 0.56
CA ASP A 362 -21.67 10.55 -0.76
C ASP A 362 -21.83 9.46 -1.84
N ASP A 363 -23.03 8.87 -1.89
CA ASP A 363 -23.51 8.15 -3.07
C ASP A 363 -23.91 9.19 -4.13
N ASP A 364 -23.24 9.17 -5.30
CA ASP A 364 -23.88 9.58 -6.54
C ASP A 364 -23.39 8.70 -7.71
N GLU A 365 -24.20 7.65 -7.92
CA GLU A 365 -24.36 6.78 -9.08
C GLU A 365 -23.15 6.18 -9.83
N LEU A 366 -23.21 4.84 -9.98
CA LEU A 366 -23.46 4.27 -11.32
C LEU A 366 -24.21 2.93 -11.24
N SER A 367 -25.46 2.98 -11.70
CA SER A 367 -26.44 1.91 -11.82
C SER A 367 -25.94 0.52 -12.25
N ILE A 368 -26.32 -0.54 -11.52
CA ILE A 368 -26.77 -1.81 -12.12
C ILE A 368 -28.02 -2.32 -11.38
N ALA A 369 -29.19 -2.07 -11.98
CA ALA A 369 -30.34 -2.92 -11.74
C ALA A 369 -30.18 -4.21 -12.54
N ASN A 370 -30.55 -5.35 -11.95
CA ASN A 370 -30.59 -6.70 -12.54
C ASN A 370 -29.27 -7.32 -13.03
N GLY A 371 -28.77 -8.27 -12.23
CA GLY A 371 -28.15 -9.50 -12.75
C GLY A 371 -26.66 -9.44 -13.13
N THR A 372 -25.94 -10.49 -12.75
CA THR A 372 -24.53 -10.78 -13.02
C THR A 372 -23.50 -9.80 -12.41
N GLN A 373 -22.65 -10.33 -11.53
CA GLN A 373 -21.39 -9.67 -11.16
C GLN A 373 -20.48 -9.62 -12.38
N SER A 374 -20.29 -8.43 -12.95
CA SER A 374 -19.12 -8.16 -13.79
C SER A 374 -17.91 -7.98 -12.87
N ALA A 375 -17.01 -8.98 -12.83
CA ALA A 375 -15.68 -8.75 -12.28
C ALA A 375 -15.01 -7.64 -13.10
N ASP A 376 -14.44 -6.62 -12.45
CA ASP A 376 -13.89 -5.46 -13.16
C ASP A 376 -12.55 -5.83 -13.84
N LEU A 377 -12.63 -6.41 -15.05
CA LEU A 377 -11.55 -6.98 -15.89
C LEU A 377 -10.48 -5.97 -16.35
N ASP A 378 -10.44 -4.78 -15.74
CA ASP A 378 -9.65 -3.62 -16.11
C ASP A 378 -8.18 -3.96 -16.41
N ASP A 379 -7.56 -4.79 -15.58
CA ASP A 379 -6.14 -5.15 -15.71
C ASP A 379 -5.91 -6.32 -16.69
N MET A 380 -6.80 -7.31 -16.73
CA MET A 380 -6.58 -8.56 -17.48
C MET A 380 -6.60 -8.33 -19.00
N GLU A 381 -7.38 -7.36 -19.46
CA GLU A 381 -7.51 -7.04 -20.88
C GLU A 381 -6.55 -5.90 -21.31
N TYR A 382 -5.61 -5.45 -20.46
CA TYR A 382 -4.67 -4.37 -20.82
C TYR A 382 -3.81 -4.71 -22.04
N GLU A 383 -3.23 -5.91 -22.07
CA GLU A 383 -2.47 -6.40 -23.23
C GLU A 383 -3.34 -6.64 -24.46
N GLN A 384 -4.59 -7.08 -24.27
CA GLN A 384 -5.58 -7.30 -25.33
C GLN A 384 -6.16 -6.00 -25.91
N ASP A 385 -6.08 -4.88 -25.19
CA ASP A 385 -6.53 -3.58 -25.67
C ASP A 385 -5.45 -2.81 -26.42
N ASN A 386 -4.19 -3.07 -26.08
CA ASN A 386 -3.05 -2.32 -26.57
C ASN A 386 -2.28 -3.06 -27.70
N GLU A 387 -2.67 -4.29 -28.06
CA GLU A 387 -2.38 -5.01 -29.33
C GLU A 387 -1.10 -4.61 -30.11
N GLY A 388 0.07 -4.67 -29.46
CA GLY A 388 1.36 -4.38 -30.10
C GLY A 388 1.90 -2.95 -29.96
N ASP A 389 1.25 -2.07 -29.20
CA ASP A 389 1.78 -0.79 -28.70
C ASP A 389 2.82 -1.00 -27.58
N THR A 390 3.67 -2.02 -27.72
CA THR A 390 4.76 -2.29 -26.80
C THR A 390 5.91 -3.05 -27.48
N LEU A 391 7.12 -2.55 -27.28
CA LEU A 391 8.41 -3.17 -27.58
C LEU A 391 8.93 -3.97 -26.38
N ILE A 392 8.23 -3.95 -25.23
CA ILE A 392 8.55 -4.80 -24.08
C ILE A 392 8.37 -6.26 -24.53
N PRO A 393 9.39 -7.13 -24.43
CA PRO A 393 9.27 -8.51 -24.83
C PRO A 393 8.17 -9.22 -24.03
N GLN A 394 7.12 -9.66 -24.72
CA GLN A 394 6.13 -10.58 -24.16
C GLN A 394 6.84 -11.86 -23.72
N LEU A 395 6.71 -12.20 -22.45
CA LEU A 395 7.42 -13.32 -21.85
C LEU A 395 7.01 -14.63 -22.54
N ARG A 396 8.01 -15.43 -22.95
CA ARG A 396 7.78 -16.79 -23.47
C ARG A 396 7.46 -17.74 -22.32
N MET A 397 6.25 -17.61 -21.79
CA MET A 397 5.68 -18.45 -20.74
C MET A 397 4.49 -19.25 -21.32
N SER A 398 3.98 -20.24 -20.58
CA SER A 398 2.72 -20.89 -20.95
C SER A 398 1.55 -19.89 -20.90
N HIS A 399 0.47 -20.17 -21.65
CA HIS A 399 -0.71 -19.30 -21.71
C HIS A 399 -1.29 -19.02 -20.31
N GLU A 400 -1.32 -20.04 -19.44
CA GLU A 400 -1.75 -19.93 -18.04
C GLU A 400 -0.89 -18.98 -17.19
N LEU A 401 0.40 -18.84 -17.50
CA LEU A 401 1.29 -17.90 -16.81
C LEU A 401 1.15 -16.47 -17.38
N GLN A 402 0.87 -16.31 -18.67
CA GLN A 402 0.59 -14.98 -19.25
C GLN A 402 -0.70 -14.38 -18.67
N GLU A 403 -1.71 -15.18 -18.37
CA GLU A 403 -2.96 -14.73 -17.72
C GLU A 403 -2.78 -14.23 -16.28
N ASN A 404 -1.69 -14.61 -15.59
CA ASN A 404 -1.48 -14.34 -14.17
C ASN A 404 -0.44 -13.26 -13.84
N TYR A 405 0.39 -12.87 -14.81
CA TYR A 405 1.49 -11.92 -14.63
C TYR A 405 1.43 -10.78 -15.64
N ILE A 406 2.11 -9.67 -15.35
CA ILE A 406 2.22 -8.48 -16.21
C ILE A 406 3.59 -7.83 -16.00
N THR A 407 4.16 -7.29 -17.07
CA THR A 407 5.47 -6.62 -17.02
C THR A 407 5.30 -5.12 -16.79
N LEU A 408 6.01 -4.56 -15.82
CA LEU A 408 5.89 -3.16 -15.37
C LEU A 408 7.27 -2.55 -15.09
N PRO A 409 7.43 -1.22 -15.21
CA PRO A 409 8.70 -0.57 -14.97
C PRO A 409 9.04 -0.48 -13.47
N ASP A 410 10.32 -0.64 -13.15
CA ASP A 410 10.93 -0.26 -11.88
C ASP A 410 11.48 1.18 -11.91
N LYS A 411 12.10 1.60 -10.81
CA LYS A 411 12.58 2.98 -10.62
C LYS A 411 13.79 3.33 -11.50
N GLU A 412 14.53 2.32 -11.98
CA GLU A 412 15.61 2.49 -12.95
C GLU A 412 15.05 2.68 -14.38
N GLY A 413 13.81 2.22 -14.62
CA GLY A 413 13.14 2.20 -15.91
C GLY A 413 13.27 0.85 -16.62
N ASP A 414 13.79 -0.16 -15.93
CA ASP A 414 13.85 -1.55 -16.39
C ASP A 414 12.51 -2.26 -16.12
N PHE A 415 12.21 -3.27 -16.93
CA PHE A 415 10.89 -3.92 -16.93
C PHE A 415 10.89 -5.24 -16.15
N GLN A 416 10.20 -5.25 -15.00
CA GLN A 416 10.09 -6.39 -14.09
C GLN A 416 8.76 -7.13 -14.22
N ILE A 417 8.76 -8.42 -13.87
CA ILE A 417 7.57 -9.28 -13.87
C ILE A 417 6.83 -9.11 -12.55
N MET A 418 5.53 -8.77 -12.60
CA MET A 418 4.68 -8.63 -11.41
C MET A 418 3.43 -9.51 -11.52
N PRO A 419 3.02 -10.23 -10.46
CA PRO A 419 1.72 -10.91 -10.44
C PRO A 419 0.58 -9.91 -10.58
N ARG A 420 -0.43 -10.21 -11.40
CA ARG A 420 -1.61 -9.35 -11.59
C ARG A 420 -2.40 -9.14 -10.30
N MET A 421 -2.30 -10.08 -9.35
CA MET A 421 -2.84 -9.90 -8.00
C MET A 421 -2.13 -8.79 -7.20
N ALA A 422 -0.82 -8.60 -7.35
CA ALA A 422 -0.09 -7.49 -6.71
C ALA A 422 -0.43 -6.13 -7.34
N VAL A 423 -0.79 -6.11 -8.63
CA VAL A 423 -1.35 -4.93 -9.30
C VAL A 423 -2.74 -4.58 -8.74
N ARG A 424 -3.61 -5.58 -8.54
CA ARG A 424 -4.92 -5.40 -7.88
C ARG A 424 -4.78 -4.94 -6.43
N GLU A 425 -3.83 -5.48 -5.68
CA GLU A 425 -3.51 -5.01 -4.32
C GLU A 425 -3.02 -3.55 -4.34
N SER A 426 -2.18 -3.18 -5.30
CA SER A 426 -1.75 -1.79 -5.50
C SER A 426 -2.89 -0.83 -5.85
N ARG A 427 -3.92 -1.30 -6.58
CA ARG A 427 -5.18 -0.58 -6.80
C ARG A 427 -5.91 -0.34 -5.48
N HIS A 428 -6.00 -1.37 -4.63
CA HIS A 428 -6.61 -1.27 -3.31
C HIS A 428 -5.83 -0.32 -2.38
N ASN A 429 -4.50 -0.43 -2.31
CA ASN A 429 -3.64 0.44 -1.49
C ASN A 429 -3.70 1.92 -1.92
N SER A 430 -4.08 2.18 -3.18
CA SER A 430 -4.31 3.54 -3.69
C SER A 430 -5.71 4.08 -3.37
N SER A 431 -6.66 3.22 -3.00
CA SER A 431 -8.02 3.62 -2.63
C SER A 431 -8.09 4.50 -1.38
N GLN A 432 -7.07 4.46 -0.51
CA GLN A 432 -6.95 5.31 0.68
C GLN A 432 -6.08 6.58 0.48
N TYR A 433 -5.45 6.78 -0.69
CA TYR A 433 -4.69 8.01 -0.96
C TYR A 433 -5.61 9.23 -1.03
N ASP A 434 -5.42 10.20 -0.13
CA ASP A 434 -6.11 11.49 -0.16
C ASP A 434 -5.25 12.53 -0.90
N ALA A 435 -5.68 12.90 -2.11
CA ALA A 435 -4.97 13.89 -2.90
C ALA A 435 -4.96 15.28 -2.22
N ALA A 436 -6.07 15.72 -1.60
CA ALA A 436 -6.16 17.06 -1.02
C ALA A 436 -5.17 17.27 0.14
N LYS A 437 -4.93 16.21 0.93
CA LYS A 437 -3.96 16.20 2.03
C LYS A 437 -2.51 16.16 1.55
N TYR A 438 -2.20 15.36 0.53
CA TYR A 438 -0.82 15.03 0.15
C TYR A 438 -0.26 15.80 -1.04
N VAL A 439 -1.11 16.31 -1.94
CA VAL A 439 -0.69 17.15 -3.06
C VAL A 439 -0.37 18.56 -2.54
N ARG A 440 0.65 19.18 -3.11
CA ARG A 440 0.99 20.59 -2.92
C ARG A 440 0.97 21.30 -4.26
N PHE A 441 0.72 22.60 -4.23
CA PHE A 441 0.66 23.44 -5.42
C PHE A 441 1.72 24.51 -5.30
N ARG A 442 2.70 24.51 -6.20
CA ARG A 442 3.81 25.45 -6.19
C ARG A 442 3.58 26.51 -7.26
N PHE A 443 3.25 27.73 -6.82
CA PHE A 443 3.09 28.88 -7.69
C PHE A 443 4.46 29.52 -7.96
N TYR A 444 4.76 29.83 -9.22
CA TYR A 444 6.00 30.50 -9.61
C TYR A 444 5.71 31.91 -10.08
N SER A 445 6.44 32.88 -9.53
CA SER A 445 6.34 34.29 -9.92
C SER A 445 7.41 34.66 -10.96
N SER A 446 7.14 35.75 -11.68
CA SER A 446 8.14 36.39 -12.55
C SER A 446 9.34 37.01 -11.80
N SER A 447 9.25 37.17 -10.48
CA SER A 447 10.35 37.61 -9.60
C SER A 447 11.34 36.49 -9.23
N ASN A 448 11.29 35.35 -9.94
CA ASN A 448 12.05 34.13 -9.68
C ASN A 448 11.81 33.49 -8.29
N GLN A 449 10.75 33.91 -7.59
CA GLN A 449 10.32 33.29 -6.34
C GLN A 449 9.33 32.15 -6.65
N SER A 450 9.09 31.29 -5.65
CA SER A 450 8.00 30.32 -5.69
C SER A 450 7.36 30.20 -4.30
N THR A 451 6.09 29.79 -4.26
CA THR A 451 5.33 29.61 -3.02
C THR A 451 4.58 28.29 -3.09
N GLU A 452 4.75 27.46 -2.06
CA GLU A 452 4.05 26.19 -1.92
C GLU A 452 2.78 26.35 -1.10
N LEU A 453 1.69 25.74 -1.57
CA LEU A 453 0.34 25.88 -1.04
C LEU A 453 -0.34 24.51 -0.90
N GLY A 454 -1.12 24.32 0.17
CA GLY A 454 -2.14 23.28 0.27
C GLY A 454 -3.36 23.58 -0.63
N TYR A 455 -4.20 22.57 -0.87
CA TYR A 455 -5.45 22.74 -1.61
C TYR A 455 -6.42 23.73 -0.94
N ASP A 456 -6.49 23.71 0.38
CA ASP A 456 -7.19 24.68 1.22
C ASP A 456 -6.67 26.11 0.97
N GLN A 457 -5.35 26.28 0.86
CA GLN A 457 -4.67 27.57 0.70
C GLN A 457 -4.74 28.18 -0.72
N ILE A 458 -5.22 27.47 -1.75
CA ILE A 458 -5.30 27.98 -3.14
C ILE A 458 -6.01 29.35 -3.28
N HIS A 459 -6.89 29.72 -2.34
CA HIS A 459 -7.56 31.00 -2.32
C HIS A 459 -6.66 32.21 -1.98
N THR A 460 -5.50 32.01 -1.34
CA THR A 460 -4.56 33.09 -1.00
C THR A 460 -3.84 33.64 -2.24
N LEU A 461 -3.79 32.87 -3.34
CA LEU A 461 -3.14 33.26 -4.59
C LEU A 461 -3.56 34.66 -5.09
N LEU A 462 -4.86 34.96 -5.01
CA LEU A 462 -5.46 36.23 -5.45
C LEU A 462 -4.99 37.45 -4.66
N PHE A 463 -4.56 37.27 -3.41
CA PHE A 463 -4.34 38.35 -2.45
C PHE A 463 -2.87 38.49 -2.06
N ASP A 464 -2.20 37.37 -1.83
CA ASP A 464 -0.92 37.33 -1.11
C ASP A 464 0.29 36.95 -1.99
N HIS A 465 0.05 36.41 -3.20
CA HIS A 465 1.10 35.78 -4.02
C HIS A 465 1.21 36.33 -5.45
N GLY A 466 0.39 37.32 -5.83
CA GLY A 466 0.50 38.00 -7.11
C GLY A 466 -0.03 37.22 -8.32
N PHE A 467 -0.90 36.22 -8.10
CA PHE A 467 -1.66 35.60 -9.19
C PHE A 467 -2.55 36.63 -9.87
N ASN A 468 -2.47 36.72 -11.20
CA ASN A 468 -3.25 37.68 -11.97
C ASN A 468 -4.32 36.95 -12.81
N VAL A 469 -5.58 37.08 -12.41
CA VAL A 469 -6.74 36.47 -13.09
C VAL A 469 -6.83 36.80 -14.59
N LEU A 470 -6.33 37.98 -15.00
CA LEU A 470 -6.34 38.41 -16.41
C LEU A 470 -5.30 37.69 -17.26
N LEU A 471 -4.26 37.11 -16.64
CA LEU A 471 -3.23 36.36 -17.37
C LEU A 471 -3.66 34.90 -17.61
N PRO A 472 -3.23 34.30 -18.74
CA PRO A 472 -3.10 32.85 -18.88
C PRO A 472 -2.64 32.10 -17.62
N THR A 473 -3.13 30.89 -17.40
CA THR A 473 -2.65 29.99 -16.35
C THR A 473 -2.18 28.67 -16.94
N VAL A 474 -0.93 28.30 -16.63
CA VAL A 474 -0.33 27.00 -16.96
C VAL A 474 -0.23 26.17 -15.70
N ILE A 475 -0.79 24.96 -15.76
CA ILE A 475 -0.63 23.97 -14.70
C ILE A 475 0.41 22.93 -15.16
N LEU A 476 1.47 22.71 -14.40
CA LEU A 476 2.52 21.73 -14.71
C LEU A 476 2.35 20.49 -13.83
N VAL A 477 2.45 19.29 -14.40
CA VAL A 477 2.28 18.03 -13.67
C VAL A 477 3.37 17.03 -14.02
N HIS A 478 4.12 16.56 -13.01
CA HIS A 478 5.19 15.58 -13.19
C HIS A 478 4.69 14.13 -13.24
N GLY A 479 5.59 13.24 -13.65
CA GLY A 479 5.39 11.79 -13.69
C GLY A 479 5.61 11.06 -12.37
N TRP A 480 5.73 9.73 -12.50
CA TRP A 480 6.19 8.83 -11.45
C TRP A 480 7.61 9.20 -10.98
N LEU A 481 7.91 9.07 -9.68
CA LEU A 481 9.19 9.44 -9.05
C LEU A 481 9.64 10.90 -9.22
N GLY A 482 8.81 11.76 -9.80
CA GLY A 482 9.06 13.20 -9.89
C GLY A 482 8.52 14.00 -8.70
N SER A 483 8.91 15.28 -8.66
CA SER A 483 8.40 16.34 -7.77
C SER A 483 8.30 17.66 -8.54
N SER A 484 7.82 18.73 -7.91
CA SER A 484 7.85 20.09 -8.51
C SER A 484 9.27 20.67 -8.65
N GLU A 485 10.23 20.13 -7.89
CA GLU A 485 11.67 20.49 -7.95
C GLU A 485 12.46 19.64 -8.95
N SER A 486 11.83 18.63 -9.57
CA SER A 486 12.49 17.80 -10.58
C SER A 486 13.00 18.63 -11.77
N GLU A 487 14.05 18.12 -12.45
CA GLU A 487 14.61 18.73 -13.68
C GLU A 487 13.58 18.95 -14.80
N VAL A 488 12.41 18.31 -14.67
CA VAL A 488 11.23 18.45 -15.52
C VAL A 488 10.49 19.77 -15.26
N ILE A 489 10.12 20.04 -14.01
CA ILE A 489 9.04 21.01 -13.68
C ILE A 489 9.57 22.41 -13.44
N GLU A 490 10.44 22.64 -12.45
CA GLU A 490 10.94 24.00 -12.19
C GLU A 490 11.64 24.60 -13.43
N PRO A 491 12.56 23.89 -14.11
CA PRO A 491 13.19 24.42 -15.32
C PRO A 491 12.20 24.71 -16.46
N LEU A 492 11.05 24.02 -16.53
CA LEU A 492 9.98 24.34 -17.48
C LEU A 492 9.12 25.54 -17.02
N ALA A 493 8.90 25.69 -15.71
CA ALA A 493 8.20 26.84 -15.14
C ALA A 493 8.96 28.14 -15.41
N ARG A 494 10.28 28.15 -15.21
CA ARG A 494 11.14 29.32 -15.53
C ARG A 494 11.10 29.65 -17.02
N GLU A 495 11.28 28.64 -17.88
CA GLU A 495 11.22 28.75 -19.34
C GLU A 495 9.90 29.37 -19.85
N LEU A 496 8.76 28.98 -19.27
CA LEU A 496 7.45 29.55 -19.60
C LEU A 496 7.32 31.02 -19.18
N LEU A 497 7.83 31.38 -18.00
CA LEU A 497 7.80 32.75 -17.45
C LEU A 497 8.77 33.70 -18.17
N GLU A 498 9.92 33.19 -18.66
CA GLU A 498 10.89 33.97 -19.44
C GLU A 498 10.35 34.37 -20.82
N HIS A 499 9.52 33.51 -21.44
CA HIS A 499 9.03 33.71 -22.80
C HIS A 499 7.57 34.16 -22.91
N THR A 500 6.76 34.06 -21.85
CA THR A 500 5.34 34.44 -21.87
C THR A 500 4.91 35.06 -20.54
N ASN A 501 4.04 36.07 -20.59
CA ASN A 501 3.46 36.66 -19.38
C ASN A 501 2.22 35.85 -18.93
N LEU A 502 2.40 35.00 -17.91
CA LEU A 502 1.41 34.02 -17.48
C LEU A 502 1.58 33.64 -15.99
N ASN A 503 0.55 33.03 -15.41
CA ASN A 503 0.60 32.36 -14.12
C ASN A 503 1.13 30.92 -14.33
N VAL A 504 2.10 30.46 -13.53
CA VAL A 504 2.52 29.04 -13.53
C VAL A 504 2.25 28.40 -12.17
N LEU A 505 1.58 27.26 -12.17
CA LEU A 505 1.32 26.44 -10.99
C LEU A 505 1.80 25.00 -11.24
N ALA A 506 2.80 24.54 -10.51
CA ALA A 506 3.12 23.11 -10.49
C ALA A 506 2.22 22.36 -9.51
N VAL A 507 1.78 21.17 -9.92
CA VAL A 507 1.11 20.18 -9.09
C VAL A 507 2.19 19.24 -8.58
N ASP A 508 2.62 19.45 -7.34
CA ASP A 508 3.50 18.55 -6.65
C ASP A 508 2.68 17.43 -6.02
N TRP A 509 2.76 16.24 -6.60
CA TRP A 509 2.15 15.03 -6.07
C TRP A 509 3.21 14.01 -5.67
N GLU A 510 4.42 14.44 -5.30
CA GLU A 510 5.56 13.58 -4.95
C GLU A 510 5.18 12.51 -3.92
N LYS A 511 4.44 12.86 -2.85
CA LYS A 511 3.96 11.88 -1.84
C LYS A 511 3.01 10.82 -2.41
N GLY A 512 2.39 11.10 -3.56
CA GLY A 512 1.64 10.14 -4.37
C GLY A 512 2.53 9.35 -5.35
N ALA A 513 3.53 10.01 -5.94
CA ALA A 513 4.37 9.53 -7.03
C ALA A 513 5.63 8.75 -6.60
N SER A 514 6.30 9.12 -5.49
CA SER A 514 7.58 8.55 -5.04
C SER A 514 7.43 7.22 -4.30
N THR A 515 6.60 6.34 -4.86
CA THR A 515 6.43 4.95 -4.43
C THR A 515 7.23 4.03 -5.35
N LEU A 516 7.95 3.07 -4.76
CA LEU A 516 8.77 2.10 -5.50
C LEU A 516 7.94 1.16 -6.41
N LEU A 517 6.62 1.12 -6.25
CA LEU A 517 5.71 0.30 -7.05
C LEU A 517 4.90 1.18 -8.01
N TYR A 518 5.24 1.17 -9.30
CA TYR A 518 4.55 1.93 -10.35
C TYR A 518 3.01 1.83 -10.28
N PRO A 519 2.38 0.64 -10.07
CA PRO A 519 0.93 0.54 -9.96
C PRO A 519 0.32 1.44 -8.90
N VAL A 520 0.97 1.59 -7.73
CA VAL A 520 0.47 2.44 -6.65
C VAL A 520 0.41 3.91 -7.10
N ALA A 521 1.43 4.40 -7.80
CA ALA A 521 1.39 5.74 -8.38
C ALA A 521 0.29 5.86 -9.46
N ARG A 522 0.20 4.89 -10.38
CA ARG A 522 -0.80 4.85 -11.45
C ARG A 522 -2.24 4.82 -10.93
N TYR A 523 -2.54 4.16 -9.82
CA TYR A 523 -3.90 4.13 -9.26
C TYR A 523 -4.25 5.36 -8.40
N ARG A 524 -3.27 6.22 -8.09
CA ARG A 524 -3.50 7.54 -7.45
C ARG A 524 -3.82 8.64 -8.45
N VAL A 525 -3.34 8.52 -9.69
CA VAL A 525 -3.55 9.46 -10.81
C VAL A 525 -4.99 9.99 -10.93
N PRO A 526 -6.07 9.17 -10.88
CA PRO A 526 -7.43 9.68 -11.01
C PRO A 526 -7.84 10.66 -9.91
N LYS A 527 -7.32 10.48 -8.69
CA LYS A 527 -7.62 11.35 -7.55
C LYS A 527 -6.87 12.67 -7.64
N VAL A 528 -5.60 12.65 -8.06
CA VAL A 528 -4.85 13.87 -8.33
C VAL A 528 -5.51 14.66 -9.47
N GLY A 529 -5.95 13.98 -10.54
CA GLY A 529 -6.70 14.61 -11.64
C GLY A 529 -7.97 15.31 -11.17
N LYS A 530 -8.79 14.65 -10.33
CA LYS A 530 -9.98 15.27 -9.73
C LYS A 530 -9.65 16.48 -8.84
N LEU A 531 -8.57 16.44 -8.06
CA LEU A 531 -8.12 17.58 -7.25
C LEU A 531 -7.68 18.76 -8.13
N VAL A 532 -6.93 18.49 -9.19
CA VAL A 532 -6.49 19.52 -10.15
C VAL A 532 -7.70 20.14 -10.88
N ALA A 533 -8.73 19.35 -11.20
CA ALA A 533 -10.00 19.87 -11.70
C ALA A 533 -10.65 20.86 -10.71
N ALA A 534 -10.73 20.50 -9.42
CA ALA A 534 -11.26 21.39 -8.38
C ALA A 534 -10.46 22.69 -8.21
N VAL A 535 -9.13 22.67 -8.41
CA VAL A 535 -8.30 23.89 -8.44
C VAL A 535 -8.57 24.75 -9.68
N ILE A 536 -8.70 24.13 -10.86
CA ILE A 536 -9.10 24.84 -12.08
C ILE A 536 -10.49 25.47 -11.91
N ASP A 537 -11.42 24.75 -11.31
CA ASP A 537 -12.76 25.27 -11.04
C ASP A 537 -12.73 26.50 -10.13
N ARG A 538 -11.86 26.54 -9.11
CA ARG A 538 -11.64 27.78 -8.34
C ARG A 538 -11.12 28.93 -9.20
N PHE A 539 -10.21 28.68 -10.15
CA PHE A 539 -9.75 29.74 -11.06
C PHE A 539 -10.89 30.26 -11.96
N LEU A 540 -11.83 29.40 -12.36
CA LEU A 540 -13.05 29.83 -13.05
C LEU A 540 -13.94 30.69 -12.14
N ASP A 541 -14.12 30.31 -10.86
CA ASP A 541 -14.88 31.11 -9.87
C ASP A 541 -14.21 32.46 -9.59
N TYR A 542 -12.87 32.54 -9.67
CA TYR A 542 -12.11 33.79 -9.52
C TYR A 542 -12.23 34.71 -10.75
N GLY A 543 -12.80 34.23 -11.86
CA GLY A 543 -13.06 35.01 -13.08
C GLY A 543 -12.19 34.66 -14.27
N GLN A 544 -11.37 33.60 -14.21
CA GLN A 544 -10.70 33.10 -15.41
C GLN A 544 -11.70 32.44 -16.37
N THR A 545 -11.44 32.58 -17.67
CA THR A 545 -12.14 31.79 -18.69
C THR A 545 -11.42 30.45 -18.92
N PRO A 546 -12.13 29.37 -19.31
CA PRO A 546 -11.50 28.10 -19.67
C PRO A 546 -10.49 28.27 -20.80
N GLU A 547 -10.75 29.24 -21.69
CA GLU A 547 -9.87 29.65 -22.77
C GLU A 547 -8.50 30.16 -22.28
N GLN A 548 -8.36 30.62 -21.02
CA GLN A 548 -7.10 31.06 -20.42
C GLN A 548 -6.32 29.94 -19.70
N ILE A 549 -6.90 28.75 -19.54
CA ILE A 549 -6.33 27.69 -18.70
C ILE A 549 -5.79 26.54 -19.57
N GLY A 550 -4.54 26.16 -19.34
CA GLY A 550 -3.94 24.98 -19.97
C GLY A 550 -3.09 24.16 -19.00
N ILE A 551 -2.92 22.87 -19.31
CA ILE A 551 -2.12 21.94 -18.49
C ILE A 551 -0.99 21.35 -19.34
N VAL A 552 0.21 21.24 -18.78
CA VAL A 552 1.32 20.46 -19.35
C VAL A 552 1.62 19.32 -18.40
N GLY A 553 1.46 18.08 -18.86
CA GLY A 553 1.66 16.88 -18.05
C GLY A 553 2.68 15.93 -18.68
N HIS A 554 3.64 15.46 -17.90
CA HIS A 554 4.64 14.46 -18.33
C HIS A 554 4.35 13.08 -17.74
N SER A 555 4.50 12.01 -18.52
CA SER A 555 4.34 10.62 -18.05
C SER A 555 2.97 10.40 -17.39
N LEU A 556 2.90 9.89 -16.16
CA LEU A 556 1.64 9.82 -15.36
C LEU A 556 0.93 11.18 -15.24
N GLY A 557 1.67 12.29 -15.21
CA GLY A 557 1.15 13.66 -15.20
C GLY A 557 0.32 14.01 -16.43
N ALA A 558 0.58 13.40 -17.59
CA ALA A 558 -0.27 13.56 -18.77
C ALA A 558 -1.68 13.00 -18.56
N HIS A 559 -1.79 11.89 -17.82
CA HIS A 559 -3.07 11.28 -17.47
C HIS A 559 -3.79 12.05 -16.35
N ILE A 560 -3.04 12.63 -15.41
CA ILE A 560 -3.57 13.59 -14.43
C ILE A 560 -4.16 14.81 -15.17
N ALA A 561 -3.46 15.35 -16.16
CA ALA A 561 -3.94 16.48 -16.98
C ALA A 561 -5.23 16.14 -17.74
N GLY A 562 -5.29 14.98 -18.40
CA GLY A 562 -6.50 14.49 -19.08
C GLY A 562 -7.69 14.30 -18.14
N ILE A 563 -7.47 13.63 -17.00
CA ILE A 563 -8.50 13.42 -15.98
C ILE A 563 -8.95 14.75 -15.37
N ALA A 564 -8.05 15.71 -15.15
CA ALA A 564 -8.41 17.05 -14.72
C ALA A 564 -9.33 17.72 -15.76
N GLY A 565 -8.88 17.83 -17.01
CA GLY A 565 -9.65 18.46 -18.09
C GLY A 565 -11.07 17.91 -18.21
N LYS A 566 -11.24 16.58 -18.17
CA LYS A 566 -12.56 15.94 -18.26
C LYS A 566 -13.44 16.01 -16.99
N ASN A 567 -12.89 16.40 -15.84
CA ASN A 567 -13.64 16.58 -14.58
C ASN A 567 -13.90 18.07 -14.23
N THR A 568 -13.32 19.03 -14.95
CA THR A 568 -13.62 20.47 -14.76
C THR A 568 -15.04 20.82 -15.23
N ARG A 569 -15.70 21.80 -14.58
CA ARG A 569 -17.05 22.26 -14.98
C ARG A 569 -17.10 22.86 -16.39
N ARG A 570 -15.96 23.32 -16.92
CA ARG A 570 -15.86 23.91 -18.26
C ARG A 570 -14.56 23.49 -18.96
N LYS A 571 -14.71 22.99 -20.19
CA LYS A 571 -13.63 22.44 -21.03
C LYS A 571 -12.51 23.46 -21.30
N ILE A 572 -11.38 23.26 -20.65
CA ILE A 572 -10.16 24.09 -20.70
C ILE A 572 -9.52 24.17 -22.10
N ALA A 573 -8.71 25.20 -22.32
CA ALA A 573 -8.18 25.57 -23.63
C ALA A 573 -7.24 24.52 -24.24
N CYS A 574 -6.28 24.00 -23.46
CA CYS A 574 -5.36 23.00 -23.96
C CYS A 574 -4.76 22.06 -22.89
N ILE A 575 -4.42 20.86 -23.34
CA ILE A 575 -3.49 19.96 -22.66
C ILE A 575 -2.31 19.73 -23.61
N VAL A 576 -1.09 19.85 -23.11
CA VAL A 576 0.13 19.36 -23.76
C VAL A 576 0.65 18.17 -22.97
N ALA A 577 0.81 17.05 -23.64
CA ALA A 577 1.05 15.75 -23.04
C ALA A 577 2.41 15.23 -23.48
N LEU A 578 3.36 15.22 -22.54
CA LEU A 578 4.75 14.90 -22.76
C LEU A 578 4.95 13.41 -22.46
N ASP A 579 5.08 12.61 -23.51
CA ASP A 579 5.23 11.15 -23.50
C ASP A 579 4.31 10.42 -22.48
N PRO A 580 2.99 10.37 -22.72
CA PRO A 580 2.01 9.83 -21.76
C PRO A 580 2.25 8.36 -21.45
N ALA A 581 2.22 7.99 -20.17
CA ALA A 581 2.60 6.65 -19.73
C ALA A 581 1.69 5.53 -20.30
N SER A 582 2.31 4.49 -20.88
CA SER A 582 1.61 3.30 -21.39
C SER A 582 1.19 2.30 -20.31
N PRO A 583 2.08 1.88 -19.37
CA PRO A 583 1.77 0.76 -18.49
C PRO A 583 0.50 0.98 -17.66
N LEU A 584 -0.41 0.00 -17.70
CA LEU A 584 -1.74 0.00 -17.07
C LEU A 584 -2.72 1.08 -17.59
N PHE A 585 -2.46 1.75 -18.71
CA PHE A 585 -3.45 2.61 -19.39
C PHE A 585 -3.94 1.98 -20.70
N ARG A 586 -5.26 1.79 -20.80
CA ARG A 586 -5.90 1.08 -21.90
C ARG A 586 -6.35 2.01 -23.02
N LEU A 587 -5.94 1.71 -24.25
CA LEU A 587 -6.32 2.49 -25.41
C LEU A 587 -7.85 2.50 -25.61
N LYS A 588 -8.54 1.38 -25.42
CA LYS A 588 -10.01 1.31 -25.59
C LYS A 588 -10.81 1.90 -24.42
N LYS A 589 -10.17 2.45 -23.37
CA LYS A 589 -10.83 3.08 -22.19
C LYS A 589 -10.45 4.57 -22.00
N PRO A 590 -10.80 5.48 -22.94
CA PRO A 590 -10.41 6.91 -22.91
C PRO A 590 -10.92 7.67 -21.66
N ALA A 591 -11.98 7.23 -21.00
CA ALA A 591 -12.44 7.82 -19.74
C ALA A 591 -11.41 7.68 -18.59
N LYS A 592 -10.56 6.66 -18.62
CA LYS A 592 -9.58 6.33 -17.56
C LYS A 592 -8.14 6.79 -17.86
N ARG A 593 -7.92 7.55 -18.94
CA ARG A 593 -6.61 8.07 -19.39
C ARG A 593 -6.74 9.47 -20.00
N LEU A 594 -5.64 10.07 -20.46
CA LEU A 594 -5.70 11.19 -21.40
C LEU A 594 -6.39 10.78 -22.71
N ALA A 595 -7.23 11.64 -23.27
CA ALA A 595 -7.84 11.52 -24.59
C ALA A 595 -7.94 12.89 -25.29
N ASP A 596 -8.11 12.87 -26.62
CA ASP A 596 -8.22 14.06 -27.50
C ASP A 596 -9.41 14.97 -27.17
N THR A 597 -10.39 14.45 -26.44
CA THR A 597 -11.60 15.14 -25.99
C THR A 597 -11.46 15.83 -24.63
N ASP A 598 -10.34 15.70 -23.92
CA ASP A 598 -10.20 16.19 -22.53
C ASP A 598 -10.00 17.72 -22.41
N ALA A 599 -9.62 18.39 -23.51
CA ALA A 599 -9.52 19.84 -23.62
C ALA A 599 -10.01 20.32 -25.00
N GLN A 600 -10.14 21.63 -25.22
CA GLN A 600 -10.47 22.18 -26.55
C GLN A 600 -9.39 21.82 -27.60
N TYR A 601 -8.17 21.59 -27.14
CA TYR A 601 -7.04 21.10 -27.92
C TYR A 601 -6.14 20.20 -27.07
N VAL A 602 -5.76 19.03 -27.58
CA VAL A 602 -4.83 18.11 -26.90
C VAL A 602 -3.67 17.82 -27.84
N GLU A 603 -2.47 18.18 -27.41
CA GLU A 603 -1.22 17.92 -28.13
C GLU A 603 -0.44 16.83 -27.40
N VAL A 604 0.07 15.85 -28.13
CA VAL A 604 0.88 14.77 -27.56
C VAL A 604 2.25 14.77 -28.24
N ILE A 605 3.31 14.64 -27.44
CA ILE A 605 4.69 14.51 -27.92
C ILE A 605 5.19 13.14 -27.47
N HIS A 606 5.32 12.22 -28.42
CA HIS A 606 5.78 10.85 -28.20
C HIS A 606 7.30 10.80 -28.40
N THR A 607 8.04 10.37 -27.38
CA THR A 607 9.51 10.20 -27.47
C THR A 607 9.99 8.84 -27.01
N ASN A 608 9.23 8.14 -26.15
CA ASN A 608 9.45 6.74 -25.81
C ASN A 608 8.16 5.91 -25.95
N GLY A 609 7.38 6.21 -26.98
CA GLY A 609 6.26 5.40 -27.44
C GLY A 609 6.67 3.95 -27.66
N LYS A 610 5.79 3.02 -27.27
CA LYS A 610 5.99 1.56 -27.22
C LYS A 610 6.92 1.08 -26.10
N ALA A 611 7.28 1.89 -25.11
CA ALA A 611 7.97 1.40 -23.92
C ALA A 611 7.36 2.01 -22.65
N LEU A 612 7.93 3.11 -22.12
CA LEU A 612 7.29 3.85 -21.03
C LEU A 612 6.12 4.69 -21.55
N GLY A 613 6.20 5.22 -22.78
CA GLY A 613 5.16 6.03 -23.41
C GLY A 613 4.18 5.24 -24.29
N ILE A 614 2.95 5.73 -24.41
CA ILE A 614 1.97 5.30 -25.43
C ILE A 614 2.48 5.72 -26.81
N PHE A 615 2.43 4.85 -27.82
CA PHE A 615 2.69 5.26 -29.21
C PHE A 615 1.41 5.57 -29.98
N ALA A 616 0.31 4.90 -29.65
CA ALA A 616 -0.95 5.13 -30.35
C ALA A 616 -1.38 6.59 -30.29
N ARG A 617 -2.02 7.03 -31.37
CA ARG A 617 -2.55 8.38 -31.49
C ARG A 617 -3.67 8.62 -30.46
N ILE A 618 -3.45 9.53 -29.51
CA ILE A 618 -4.41 9.84 -28.44
C ILE A 618 -4.75 11.33 -28.30
N GLY A 619 -4.16 12.18 -29.14
CA GLY A 619 -4.37 13.62 -29.19
C GLY A 619 -5.18 14.12 -30.39
N VAL A 620 -5.40 15.44 -30.38
CA VAL A 620 -5.85 16.20 -31.55
C VAL A 620 -4.70 16.33 -32.55
N ALA A 621 -3.50 16.59 -32.05
CA ALA A 621 -2.25 16.52 -32.78
C ALA A 621 -1.23 15.68 -32.00
N ASP A 622 -0.49 14.84 -32.72
CA ASP A 622 0.40 13.83 -32.16
C ASP A 622 1.75 13.91 -32.88
N PHE A 623 2.79 14.28 -32.15
CA PHE A 623 4.14 14.56 -32.66
C PHE A 623 5.08 13.42 -32.28
N TYR A 624 5.83 12.91 -33.25
CA TYR A 624 6.75 11.78 -33.12
C TYR A 624 8.19 12.17 -33.50
N PRO A 625 8.90 12.99 -32.70
CA PRO A 625 10.34 13.24 -32.86
C PRO A 625 11.13 11.94 -33.04
N ASN A 626 11.92 11.86 -34.11
CA ASN A 626 12.76 10.72 -34.48
C ASN A 626 11.99 9.39 -34.60
N GLY A 627 10.70 9.46 -34.95
CA GLY A 627 9.82 8.28 -35.02
C GLY A 627 9.25 7.87 -33.67
N GLY A 628 9.42 8.69 -32.63
CA GLY A 628 8.67 8.70 -31.37
C GLY A 628 8.91 7.58 -30.36
N ALA A 629 9.85 6.66 -30.62
CA ALA A 629 10.12 5.51 -29.74
C ALA A 629 11.52 5.53 -29.08
N LYS A 630 12.54 6.02 -29.78
CA LYS A 630 13.94 6.02 -29.34
C LYS A 630 14.61 7.32 -29.80
N GLN A 631 15.21 8.06 -28.87
CA GLN A 631 15.72 9.38 -29.17
C GLN A 631 17.24 9.42 -29.37
N PRO A 632 17.76 10.27 -30.27
CA PRO A 632 19.19 10.45 -30.48
C PRO A 632 19.91 10.88 -29.19
N GLY A 633 21.16 10.43 -29.01
CA GLY A 633 21.94 10.61 -27.78
C GLY A 633 21.55 9.71 -26.59
N CYS A 634 20.36 9.10 -26.56
CA CYS A 634 19.91 8.29 -25.41
C CYS A 634 20.41 6.83 -25.39
N GLY A 635 21.02 6.33 -26.48
CA GLY A 635 21.44 4.93 -26.56
C GLY A 635 20.27 3.96 -26.31
N TRP A 636 20.43 2.99 -25.41
CA TRP A 636 19.34 2.11 -24.98
C TRP A 636 18.60 2.60 -23.71
N ASN A 637 18.94 3.77 -23.19
CA ASN A 637 18.31 4.30 -21.98
C ASN A 637 16.87 4.76 -22.29
N ILE A 638 15.92 3.97 -21.80
CA ILE A 638 14.48 4.15 -21.99
C ILE A 638 14.01 5.42 -21.26
N SER A 639 14.44 5.61 -20.01
CA SER A 639 14.17 6.78 -19.18
C SER A 639 14.68 8.10 -19.81
N CYS A 640 15.85 8.07 -20.46
CA CYS A 640 16.36 9.21 -21.25
C CYS A 640 15.41 9.54 -22.42
N SER A 641 14.99 8.54 -23.19
CA SER A 641 14.05 8.76 -24.30
C SER A 641 12.68 9.25 -23.80
N HIS A 642 12.24 8.83 -22.61
CA HIS A 642 11.00 9.28 -21.97
C HIS A 642 11.08 10.74 -21.49
N GLN A 643 12.25 11.18 -21.03
CA GLN A 643 12.50 12.56 -20.60
C GLN A 643 12.57 13.55 -21.78
N ARG A 644 12.93 13.09 -22.98
CA ARG A 644 13.13 13.94 -24.16
C ARG A 644 11.91 14.75 -24.60
N ALA A 645 10.68 14.30 -24.36
CA ALA A 645 9.49 15.10 -24.66
C ALA A 645 9.48 16.46 -23.92
N VAL A 646 10.01 16.48 -22.70
CA VAL A 646 10.16 17.71 -21.88
C VAL A 646 11.25 18.61 -22.48
N ASP A 647 12.37 18.02 -22.87
CA ASP A 647 13.49 18.71 -23.51
C ASP A 647 13.06 19.39 -24.82
N TYR A 648 12.38 18.67 -25.72
CA TYR A 648 11.87 19.22 -26.98
C TYR A 648 10.77 20.27 -26.76
N PHE A 649 9.88 20.06 -25.78
CA PHE A 649 8.87 21.07 -25.44
C PHE A 649 9.52 22.35 -24.91
N LYS A 650 10.45 22.28 -23.95
CA LYS A 650 11.21 23.45 -23.45
C LYS A 650 11.94 24.17 -24.58
N GLU A 651 12.58 23.43 -25.48
CA GLU A 651 13.29 24.03 -26.61
C GLU A 651 12.34 24.68 -27.63
N SER A 652 11.15 24.09 -27.85
CA SER A 652 10.11 24.72 -28.65
C SER A 652 9.61 26.04 -28.05
N LEU A 653 9.69 26.25 -26.73
CA LEU A 653 9.37 27.53 -26.08
C LEU A 653 10.39 28.63 -26.38
N LYS A 654 11.61 28.29 -26.83
CA LYS A 654 12.62 29.25 -27.34
C LYS A 654 12.42 29.56 -28.82
N MET A 655 12.21 28.53 -29.63
CA MET A 655 12.20 28.66 -31.09
C MET A 655 10.77 28.79 -31.65
N ARG A 656 10.50 29.84 -32.44
CA ARG A 656 9.18 30.04 -33.08
C ARG A 656 8.88 29.07 -34.23
N ASN A 657 9.92 28.41 -34.74
CA ASN A 657 9.91 27.59 -35.94
C ASN A 657 10.27 26.12 -35.65
N TYR A 658 9.87 25.57 -34.49
CA TYR A 658 10.09 24.15 -34.17
C TYR A 658 9.13 23.28 -34.98
N PHE A 659 9.34 23.23 -36.29
CA PHE A 659 8.41 22.62 -37.23
C PHE A 659 8.58 21.10 -37.30
N ALA A 660 7.44 20.43 -37.38
CA ALA A 660 7.32 19.02 -37.72
C ALA A 660 6.48 18.88 -38.99
N GLN A 661 6.90 17.96 -39.85
CA GLN A 661 6.26 17.61 -41.10
C GLN A 661 5.01 16.75 -40.85
N ARG A 662 3.91 17.01 -41.54
CA ARG A 662 2.65 16.29 -41.37
C ARG A 662 2.64 15.00 -42.19
N CYS A 663 2.37 13.88 -41.52
CA CYS A 663 2.28 12.54 -42.11
C CYS A 663 0.82 12.10 -42.31
N THR A 664 0.60 11.04 -43.09
CA THR A 664 -0.74 10.42 -43.23
C THR A 664 -1.22 9.80 -41.91
N ASP A 665 -0.31 9.10 -41.24
CA ASP A 665 -0.54 8.26 -40.07
C ASP A 665 0.81 7.94 -39.38
N GLU A 666 0.73 7.26 -38.24
CA GLU A 666 1.88 6.82 -37.43
C GLU A 666 2.67 5.63 -38.01
N LYS A 667 2.23 5.04 -39.14
CA LYS A 667 2.95 3.96 -39.84
C LYS A 667 3.89 4.50 -40.90
N GLY A 668 3.57 5.66 -41.49
CA GLY A 668 4.36 6.37 -42.50
C GLY A 668 5.40 7.36 -41.97
N LEU A 669 5.76 7.33 -40.68
CA LEU A 669 6.78 8.22 -40.10
C LEU A 669 8.11 8.13 -40.87
N ASP A 670 8.83 9.26 -40.97
CA ASP A 670 10.05 9.48 -41.77
C ASP A 670 9.93 9.31 -43.30
N SER A 671 8.88 8.66 -43.83
CA SER A 671 8.79 8.27 -45.24
C SER A 671 7.61 8.88 -46.01
N ASN A 672 6.54 9.30 -45.33
CA ASN A 672 5.31 9.79 -45.96
C ASN A 672 4.78 11.07 -45.28
N CYS A 673 5.64 12.08 -45.12
CA CYS A 673 5.39 13.28 -44.33
C CYS A 673 5.46 14.57 -45.16
N SER A 674 4.65 14.68 -46.21
CA SER A 674 4.66 15.85 -47.12
C SER A 674 3.40 16.72 -47.05
N LEU A 675 2.54 16.54 -46.03
CA LEU A 675 1.19 17.14 -45.97
C LEU A 675 1.16 18.54 -45.31
N GLY A 676 2.25 19.29 -45.42
CA GLY A 676 2.49 20.57 -44.75
C GLY A 676 3.27 20.43 -43.44
N VAL A 677 3.40 21.53 -42.69
CA VAL A 677 4.16 21.59 -41.42
C VAL A 677 3.33 22.21 -40.30
N ALA A 678 3.70 21.94 -39.05
CA ALA A 678 3.18 22.62 -37.87
C ALA A 678 4.26 22.78 -36.80
N SER A 679 4.14 23.82 -35.96
CA SER A 679 5.02 23.96 -34.79
C SER A 679 4.62 22.94 -33.71
N LEU A 680 5.61 22.24 -33.18
CA LEU A 680 5.52 21.57 -31.88
C LEU A 680 5.42 22.64 -30.77
N GLY A 681 4.78 22.31 -29.66
CA GLY A 681 4.65 23.18 -28.50
C GLY A 681 3.49 24.19 -28.60
N GLY A 682 2.32 23.73 -29.04
CA GLY A 682 1.11 24.53 -29.34
C GLY A 682 0.46 25.29 -28.17
N PHE A 683 1.19 25.47 -27.06
CA PHE A 683 0.76 26.22 -25.87
C PHE A 683 0.67 27.73 -26.09
N ARG A 684 1.50 28.29 -26.99
CA ARG A 684 1.68 29.74 -27.21
C ARG A 684 0.46 30.54 -27.70
N ALA A 685 -0.66 29.89 -27.97
CA ALA A 685 -1.94 30.54 -28.24
C ALA A 685 -3.03 29.82 -27.46
N LEU A 686 -3.48 30.43 -26.37
CA LEU A 686 -4.66 29.98 -25.63
C LEU A 686 -5.93 30.30 -26.44
N GLY A 687 -6.76 29.28 -26.66
CA GLY A 687 -7.78 29.24 -27.73
C GLY A 687 -7.50 28.16 -28.79
N SER A 688 -8.48 27.87 -29.66
CA SER A 688 -8.49 26.69 -30.55
C SER A 688 -8.28 26.97 -32.05
N ARG A 689 -8.36 28.23 -32.51
CA ARG A 689 -8.24 28.58 -33.93
C ARG A 689 -6.79 28.46 -34.42
N GLY A 690 -6.59 27.77 -35.54
CA GLY A 690 -5.29 27.63 -36.21
C GLY A 690 -4.34 26.59 -35.64
N LYS A 691 -4.77 25.79 -34.65
CA LYS A 691 -3.94 24.72 -34.06
C LYS A 691 -3.85 23.49 -34.97
N PRO A 692 -2.70 22.77 -34.97
CA PRO A 692 -2.49 21.62 -35.84
C PRO A 692 -3.42 20.44 -35.53
N ARG A 693 -3.58 19.50 -36.47
CA ARG A 693 -4.42 18.30 -36.31
C ARG A 693 -3.87 17.12 -37.11
N GLY A 694 -3.74 15.97 -36.46
CA GLY A 694 -3.19 14.74 -37.05
C GLY A 694 -1.75 14.44 -36.63
N VAL A 695 -1.08 13.59 -37.39
CA VAL A 695 0.25 13.04 -37.07
C VAL A 695 1.36 13.90 -37.66
N TYR A 696 2.41 14.14 -36.87
CA TYR A 696 3.56 14.94 -37.24
C TYR A 696 4.89 14.25 -36.89
N TYR A 697 5.89 14.40 -37.75
CA TYR A 697 7.22 13.83 -37.62
C TYR A 697 8.28 14.95 -37.72
N THR A 698 9.35 14.86 -36.93
CA THR A 698 10.53 15.71 -37.10
C THR A 698 11.78 14.95 -36.69
N ARG A 699 12.94 15.36 -37.19
CA ARG A 699 14.24 14.85 -36.77
C ARG A 699 14.87 15.82 -35.77
N THR A 700 15.66 15.29 -34.83
CA THR A 700 16.41 16.10 -33.88
C THR A 700 17.86 15.63 -33.76
N ALA A 701 18.72 16.47 -33.21
CA ALA A 701 20.08 16.13 -32.81
C ALA A 701 20.11 15.29 -31.52
N GLU A 702 21.31 14.82 -31.19
CA GLU A 702 21.64 14.10 -29.95
C GLU A 702 21.82 15.05 -28.75
N ASP A 703 22.26 16.27 -29.01
CA ASP A 703 22.59 17.30 -28.02
C ASP A 703 21.83 18.60 -28.30
N LYS A 704 21.82 19.51 -27.34
CA LYS A 704 21.19 20.84 -27.46
C LYS A 704 22.04 21.79 -28.33
N PRO A 705 21.44 22.60 -29.22
CA PRO A 705 20.02 22.62 -29.58
C PRO A 705 19.62 21.38 -30.40
N PHE A 706 18.48 20.78 -30.06
CA PHE A 706 18.00 19.56 -30.68
C PHE A 706 17.39 19.78 -32.06
N LEU A 707 16.68 20.88 -32.29
CA LEU A 707 16.25 21.25 -33.63
C LEU A 707 17.50 21.52 -34.48
N ARG A 708 17.62 20.79 -35.60
CA ARG A 708 18.58 21.12 -36.64
C ARG A 708 17.91 22.04 -37.65
N ASP A 709 18.59 23.09 -38.06
CA ASP A 709 18.27 23.78 -39.31
C ASP A 709 18.57 22.79 -40.45
N GLU A 710 17.53 22.27 -41.11
CA GLU A 710 17.61 21.55 -42.39
C GLU A 710 17.49 22.51 -43.58
#